data_AF-A0A2U1AYG5-F1
#
_entry.id   AF-A0A2U1AYG5-F1
#
_cell.length_a   1.000
_cell.length_b   1.000
_cell.length_c   1.000
_cell.angle_alpha   90.00
_cell.angle_beta   90.00
_cell.angle_gamma   90.00
#
_symmetry.space_group_name_H-M   'P 1'
#
loop_
_entity.id
_entity.type
_entity.pdbx_description
1 polymer ?
#
loop_
_entity_poly.entity_id
_entity_poly.type
_entity_poly.pdbx_seq_one_letter_code
_entity_poly.pdbx_strand_id
1 'polypeptide(L)'
;MKQWIPALAALLVALAASASDKNDALRKLRDKWSTQRFYTAETRSGAELAELLDDNGSFANLRELENEFKKNNYGRKKFDQWELQQKVLNRLLVPAFEQLKRISGDLADGKIPEAGRAEVKRRLYKGVLNYAKMEFSRDGMQNGRFHGSCFAMPHAAVAIYFQNYKDMTSGEYPEVAKALQRLAFQAWSQPLRNNATDRDPVRIERFRGNAGWVGGNATAYRPLLESALVNNSVKMVDVTAEVARRSISRVSQNTYDTAFWIEGFTADGAGWGHGRQCLVWGYPIHGTNGSLNIIARLNGTPWASSLSPEVLQTVFEFFRGSAFYFYKGTIPPVLERGNAHPGYANKRMIPSMTLADSLNRDFRLRMNKEQLAELDQFRREAGEKNLFMLNFPMGQYHGTRYFFNNDDLIRKNPDYYVFVNMASSRTNGLESYYGGANGFNLFTCDGQTLFEREGGESAKALGAATLTMLPGTTARQVKQLNPVQNWIGYGSKGAFAAGAVAPDQDAAAGFIFDKVNYAVVETPTRKEENPEILKLRANKAYFFFGDLFLALGAGITNLAPEYGGDIFTTVEQTLKKGGSPVVSKHGVEWVENNGFVYGVLPPATAGKIAHKSEKRMTGWRKLSQANKNAGENEVELFSMWIDHGRNVDNGFYAYFVSCDGKAPERLPEILANTVKVQAAALDGTVEAIFYDASVRLKTPHGTISVSAPCALVAEFDGASVELTAADGLMNRNLRELAVTVDGKPYRLELPGGELLGKAATKRFNLQ
;
A
#
# COMPACT_ATOMS: atom_id res chain seq x y z
N MET A 1 -52.06 -21.11 10.60
CA MET A 1 -52.08 -19.64 10.47
C MET A 1 -52.24 -18.90 11.81
N LYS A 2 -53.11 -19.32 12.75
CA LYS A 2 -53.31 -18.61 14.05
C LYS A 2 -52.12 -18.64 15.04
N GLN A 3 -51.17 -19.56 14.90
CA GLN A 3 -49.98 -19.65 15.79
C GLN A 3 -48.83 -18.69 15.41
N TRP A 4 -48.85 -18.08 14.23
CA TRP A 4 -47.77 -17.18 13.77
C TRP A 4 -48.06 -15.70 14.05
N ILE A 5 -49.32 -15.35 14.30
CA ILE A 5 -49.77 -13.97 14.55
C ILE A 5 -49.13 -13.35 15.81
N PRO A 6 -48.99 -14.05 16.95
CA PRO A 6 -48.37 -13.48 18.14
C PRO A 6 -46.86 -13.28 17.97
N ALA A 7 -46.18 -14.20 17.27
CA ALA A 7 -44.75 -14.10 16.98
C ALA A 7 -44.46 -12.96 15.98
N LEU A 8 -45.31 -12.80 14.96
CA LEU A 8 -45.22 -11.69 14.01
C LEU A 8 -45.50 -10.34 14.70
N ALA A 9 -46.48 -10.29 15.60
CA ALA A 9 -46.79 -9.09 16.38
C ALA A 9 -45.66 -8.73 17.35
N ALA A 10 -45.07 -9.70 18.06
CA ALA A 10 -43.91 -9.48 18.93
C ALA A 10 -42.68 -9.01 18.15
N LEU A 11 -42.45 -9.57 16.96
CA LEU A 11 -41.38 -9.14 16.05
C LEU A 11 -41.61 -7.69 15.56
N LEU A 12 -42.85 -7.35 15.19
CA LEU A 12 -43.22 -5.99 14.77
C LEU A 12 -43.07 -4.97 15.91
N VAL A 13 -43.42 -5.34 17.14
CA VAL A 13 -43.23 -4.50 18.33
C VAL A 13 -41.75 -4.31 18.64
N ALA A 14 -40.93 -5.36 18.56
CA ALA A 14 -39.48 -5.27 18.75
C ALA A 14 -38.80 -4.42 17.64
N LEU A 15 -39.23 -4.56 16.39
CA LEU A 15 -38.76 -3.75 15.26
C LEU A 15 -39.17 -2.27 15.42
N ALA A 16 -40.39 -2.00 15.88
CA ALA A 16 -40.87 -0.65 16.15
C ALA A 16 -40.11 0.02 17.32
N ALA A 17 -39.84 -0.71 18.40
CA ALA A 17 -39.03 -0.24 19.52
C ALA A 17 -37.59 0.08 19.07
N SER A 18 -36.95 -0.84 18.32
CA SER A 18 -35.62 -0.61 17.75
C SER A 18 -35.56 0.59 16.80
N ALA A 19 -36.60 0.80 15.98
CA ALA A 19 -36.71 1.96 15.10
C ALA A 19 -36.90 3.28 15.89
N SER A 20 -37.68 3.25 16.97
CA SER A 20 -37.84 4.38 17.90
C SER A 20 -36.51 4.75 18.56
N ASP A 21 -35.74 3.76 19.01
CA ASP A 21 -34.43 3.95 19.64
C ASP A 21 -33.40 4.54 18.67
N LYS A 22 -33.40 4.11 17.40
CA LYS A 22 -32.53 4.67 16.36
C LYS A 22 -32.87 6.12 16.04
N ASN A 23 -34.14 6.46 15.92
CA ASN A 23 -34.54 7.86 15.67
C ASN A 23 -34.13 8.77 16.84
N ASP A 24 -34.28 8.30 18.08
CA ASP A 24 -33.83 9.05 19.25
C ASP A 24 -32.30 9.22 19.29
N ALA A 25 -31.56 8.13 19.04
CA ALA A 25 -30.11 8.17 18.95
C ALA A 25 -29.61 9.10 17.83
N LEU A 26 -30.28 9.13 16.68
CA LEU A 26 -29.97 10.05 15.58
C LEU A 26 -30.10 11.50 16.04
N ARG A 27 -31.20 11.85 16.73
CA ARG A 27 -31.40 13.21 17.28
C ARG A 27 -30.29 13.58 18.25
N LYS A 28 -29.99 12.72 19.22
CA LYS A 28 -28.90 12.93 20.19
C LYS A 28 -27.54 13.12 19.52
N LEU A 29 -27.24 12.34 18.48
CA LEU A 29 -26.01 12.49 17.69
C LEU A 29 -25.96 13.84 16.98
N ARG A 30 -27.06 14.28 16.37
CA ARG A 30 -27.16 15.60 15.69
C ARG A 30 -26.99 16.74 16.69
N ASP A 31 -27.61 16.65 17.86
CA ASP A 31 -27.48 17.65 18.91
C ASP A 31 -26.04 17.73 19.44
N LYS A 32 -25.39 16.59 19.67
CA LYS A 32 -23.96 16.53 20.03
C LYS A 32 -23.08 17.14 18.93
N TRP A 33 -23.43 16.93 17.66
CA TRP A 33 -22.67 17.48 16.53
C TRP A 33 -22.83 19.00 16.39
N SER A 34 -23.99 19.53 16.76
CA SER A 34 -24.26 20.97 16.74
C SER A 34 -23.33 21.79 17.64
N THR A 35 -22.71 21.15 18.64
CA THR A 35 -21.77 21.79 19.55
C THR A 35 -20.30 21.51 19.18
N GLN A 36 -20.03 20.79 18.09
CA GLN A 36 -18.66 20.48 17.69
C GLN A 36 -17.99 21.64 16.95
N ARG A 37 -16.69 21.78 17.17
CA ARG A 37 -15.83 22.64 16.36
C ARG A 37 -15.33 21.90 15.14
N PHE A 38 -15.29 22.59 14.00
CA PHE A 38 -14.83 22.05 12.74
C PHE A 38 -13.48 22.65 12.36
N TYR A 39 -12.53 21.80 12.01
CA TYR A 39 -11.26 22.25 11.46
C TYR A 39 -11.50 23.03 10.17
N THR A 40 -10.84 24.18 10.01
CA THR A 40 -10.94 25.06 8.85
C THR A 40 -9.54 25.40 8.36
N ALA A 41 -9.26 25.20 7.07
CA ALA A 41 -7.93 25.44 6.51
C ALA A 41 -7.68 26.93 6.20
N GLU A 42 -8.74 27.69 5.98
CA GLU A 42 -8.69 29.14 5.76
C GLU A 42 -8.19 29.87 7.01
N THR A 43 -7.11 30.66 6.84
CA THR A 43 -6.40 31.31 7.93
C THR A 43 -6.93 32.70 8.24
N ARG A 44 -7.47 33.40 7.23
CA ARG A 44 -8.10 34.73 7.37
C ARG A 44 -9.28 34.69 8.35
N SER A 45 -9.58 35.81 8.98
CA SER A 45 -10.71 35.88 9.93
C SER A 45 -12.05 35.87 9.20
N GLY A 46 -13.11 35.38 9.85
CA GLY A 46 -14.46 35.43 9.31
C GLY A 46 -14.96 36.85 9.08
N ALA A 47 -14.48 37.83 9.85
CA ALA A 47 -14.78 39.24 9.65
C ALA A 47 -14.17 39.76 8.33
N GLU A 48 -12.87 39.54 8.11
CA GLU A 48 -12.19 39.89 6.84
C GLU A 48 -12.88 39.24 5.64
N LEU A 49 -13.20 37.96 5.74
CA LEU A 49 -13.86 37.24 4.64
C LEU A 49 -15.29 37.73 4.42
N ALA A 50 -16.00 38.11 5.46
CA ALA A 50 -17.33 38.69 5.34
C ALA A 50 -17.31 40.04 4.62
N GLU A 51 -16.25 40.83 4.73
CA GLU A 51 -16.09 42.07 3.94
C GLU A 51 -15.89 41.78 2.45
N LEU A 52 -15.26 40.65 2.11
CA LEU A 52 -15.09 40.22 0.72
C LEU A 52 -16.36 39.62 0.11
N LEU A 53 -17.36 39.24 0.92
CA LEU A 53 -18.60 38.63 0.48
C LEU A 53 -19.67 39.69 0.26
N ASP A 54 -20.13 39.84 -0.99
CA ASP A 54 -21.15 40.83 -1.34
C ASP A 54 -22.59 40.33 -1.09
N ASP A 55 -23.57 41.21 -1.32
CA ASP A 55 -25.00 40.90 -1.16
C ASP A 55 -25.55 39.83 -2.12
N ASN A 56 -24.82 39.55 -3.21
CA ASN A 56 -25.15 38.48 -4.14
C ASN A 56 -24.58 37.13 -3.72
N GLY A 57 -23.78 37.08 -2.63
CA GLY A 57 -23.13 35.87 -2.17
C GLY A 57 -21.89 35.51 -2.99
N SER A 58 -21.22 36.50 -3.57
CA SER A 58 -20.00 36.30 -4.34
C SER A 58 -18.81 36.93 -3.63
N PHE A 59 -17.66 36.27 -3.69
CA PHE A 59 -16.41 36.74 -3.06
C PHE A 59 -15.65 37.65 -4.04
N ALA A 60 -15.20 38.81 -3.59
CA ALA A 60 -14.44 39.74 -4.43
C ALA A 60 -13.13 39.12 -4.95
N ASN A 61 -12.41 38.39 -4.09
CA ASN A 61 -11.16 37.67 -4.43
C ASN A 61 -11.35 36.44 -5.32
N LEU A 62 -12.59 35.97 -5.53
CA LEU A 62 -12.89 34.86 -6.44
C LEU A 62 -13.69 35.29 -7.67
N ARG A 63 -13.94 36.60 -7.83
CA ARG A 63 -14.85 37.16 -8.83
C ARG A 63 -14.48 36.81 -10.26
N GLU A 64 -13.19 36.87 -10.57
CA GLU A 64 -12.67 36.57 -11.90
C GLU A 64 -12.98 35.12 -12.29
N LEU A 65 -12.64 34.16 -11.41
CA LEU A 65 -12.91 32.74 -11.62
C LEU A 65 -14.41 32.43 -11.70
N GLU A 66 -15.22 33.11 -10.88
CA GLU A 66 -16.68 32.99 -10.92
C GLU A 66 -17.25 33.50 -12.26
N ASN A 67 -16.78 34.66 -12.72
CA ASN A 67 -17.18 35.22 -14.02
C ASN A 67 -16.73 34.32 -15.17
N GLU A 68 -15.52 33.77 -15.10
CA GLU A 68 -15.01 32.79 -16.05
C GLU A 68 -15.92 31.55 -16.11
N PHE A 69 -16.31 31.02 -14.95
CA PHE A 69 -17.21 29.87 -14.85
C PHE A 69 -18.56 30.16 -15.52
N LYS A 70 -19.16 31.32 -15.21
CA LYS A 70 -20.46 31.72 -15.78
C LYS A 70 -20.37 31.97 -17.28
N LYS A 71 -19.36 32.72 -17.73
CA LYS A 71 -19.15 33.09 -19.14
C LYS A 71 -18.97 31.85 -20.02
N ASN A 72 -18.14 30.91 -19.57
CA ASN A 72 -17.85 29.70 -20.34
C ASN A 72 -18.87 28.57 -20.13
N ASN A 73 -19.77 28.72 -19.16
CA ASN A 73 -20.78 27.74 -18.79
C ASN A 73 -20.16 26.36 -18.50
N TYR A 74 -19.13 26.36 -17.64
CA TYR A 74 -18.39 25.14 -17.26
C TYR A 74 -19.25 24.09 -16.53
N GLY A 75 -20.50 24.42 -16.19
CA GLY A 75 -21.51 23.47 -15.72
C GLY A 75 -21.99 22.45 -16.76
N ARG A 76 -21.74 22.66 -18.06
CA ARG A 76 -22.26 21.77 -19.12
C ARG A 76 -21.45 20.48 -19.28
N LYS A 77 -22.15 19.35 -19.54
CA LYS A 77 -21.57 18.01 -19.74
C LYS A 77 -20.40 17.91 -20.73
N LYS A 78 -20.31 18.81 -21.72
CA LYS A 78 -19.14 18.88 -22.63
C LYS A 78 -17.81 19.17 -21.93
N PHE A 79 -17.86 19.63 -20.68
CA PHE A 79 -16.71 19.92 -19.81
C PHE A 79 -16.51 18.86 -18.73
N ASP A 80 -17.14 17.68 -18.88
CA ASP A 80 -16.99 16.54 -17.98
C ASP A 80 -15.63 15.85 -18.18
N GLN A 81 -14.57 16.57 -17.81
CA GLN A 81 -13.18 16.15 -17.91
C GLN A 81 -12.40 16.58 -16.67
N TRP A 82 -11.44 15.76 -16.29
CA TRP A 82 -10.66 15.90 -15.06
C TRP A 82 -9.85 17.21 -15.01
N GLU A 83 -9.29 17.62 -16.16
CA GLU A 83 -8.39 18.76 -16.27
C GLU A 83 -9.09 20.07 -15.93
N LEU A 84 -10.35 20.23 -16.36
CA LEU A 84 -11.16 21.40 -16.02
C LEU A 84 -11.57 21.40 -14.56
N GLN A 85 -11.84 20.22 -13.97
CA GLN A 85 -12.09 20.11 -12.55
C GLN A 85 -10.94 20.69 -11.74
N GLN A 86 -9.70 20.38 -12.10
CA GLN A 86 -8.53 20.85 -11.35
C GLN A 86 -8.19 22.31 -11.62
N LYS A 87 -8.24 22.75 -12.88
CA LYS A 87 -7.75 24.08 -13.28
C LYS A 87 -8.70 25.22 -12.93
N VAL A 88 -10.01 24.96 -12.92
CA VAL A 88 -11.01 26.02 -12.72
C VAL A 88 -11.90 25.71 -11.52
N LEU A 89 -12.48 24.50 -11.47
CA LEU A 89 -13.59 24.23 -10.55
C LEU A 89 -13.13 24.03 -9.11
N ASN A 90 -12.07 23.24 -8.89
CA ASN A 90 -11.44 23.10 -7.58
C ASN A 90 -10.76 24.40 -7.12
N ARG A 91 -10.33 25.28 -8.03
CA ARG A 91 -9.75 26.58 -7.68
C ARG A 91 -10.79 27.63 -7.30
N LEU A 92 -12.04 27.44 -7.72
CA LEU A 92 -13.15 28.33 -7.38
C LEU A 92 -13.95 27.79 -6.19
N LEU A 93 -14.57 26.61 -6.34
CA LEU A 93 -15.59 26.13 -5.41
C LEU A 93 -14.99 25.67 -4.08
N VAL A 94 -13.83 25.01 -4.08
CA VAL A 94 -13.22 24.55 -2.82
C VAL A 94 -12.81 25.75 -1.94
N PRO A 95 -12.08 26.78 -2.45
CA PRO A 95 -11.80 27.98 -1.66
C PRO A 95 -13.06 28.75 -1.24
N ALA A 96 -14.08 28.83 -2.10
CA ALA A 96 -15.33 29.50 -1.75
C ALA A 96 -16.01 28.84 -0.54
N PHE A 97 -16.15 27.52 -0.55
CA PHE A 97 -16.77 26.78 0.55
C PHE A 97 -15.93 26.78 1.83
N GLU A 98 -14.59 26.75 1.74
CA GLU A 98 -13.73 26.93 2.93
C GLU A 98 -13.84 28.34 3.53
N GLN A 99 -13.97 29.38 2.70
CA GLN A 99 -14.20 30.76 3.19
C GLN A 99 -15.58 30.89 3.87
N LEU A 100 -16.65 30.34 3.27
CA LEU A 100 -17.99 30.34 3.89
C LEU A 100 -17.99 29.57 5.22
N LYS A 101 -17.31 28.43 5.28
CA LYS A 101 -17.13 27.64 6.50
C LYS A 101 -16.39 28.43 7.59
N ARG A 102 -15.37 29.22 7.25
CA ARG A 102 -14.68 30.10 8.20
C ARG A 102 -15.61 31.18 8.75
N ILE A 103 -16.36 31.88 7.89
CA ILE A 103 -17.35 32.89 8.30
C ILE A 103 -18.38 32.27 9.24
N SER A 104 -18.92 31.11 8.87
CA SER A 104 -19.89 30.36 9.66
C SER A 104 -19.34 29.98 11.05
N GLY A 105 -18.09 29.50 11.12
CA GLY A 105 -17.44 29.16 12.38
C GLY A 105 -17.23 30.37 13.28
N ASP A 106 -16.77 31.49 12.73
CA ASP A 106 -16.54 32.71 13.52
C ASP A 106 -17.85 33.40 13.94
N LEU A 107 -18.94 33.24 13.18
CA LEU A 107 -20.30 33.61 13.63
C LEU A 107 -20.73 32.76 14.83
N ALA A 108 -20.59 31.43 14.73
CA ALA A 108 -20.99 30.50 15.79
C ALA A 108 -20.17 30.67 17.07
N ASP A 109 -18.88 30.98 16.94
CA ASP A 109 -17.97 31.27 18.05
C ASP A 109 -18.15 32.69 18.62
N GLY A 110 -19.04 33.51 18.04
CA GLY A 110 -19.30 34.88 18.51
C GLY A 110 -18.19 35.90 18.22
N LYS A 111 -17.23 35.56 17.34
CA LYS A 111 -16.08 36.41 16.98
C LYS A 111 -16.44 37.57 16.05
N ILE A 112 -17.62 37.54 15.43
CA ILE A 112 -18.15 38.65 14.63
C ILE A 112 -18.92 39.61 15.56
N PRO A 113 -18.67 40.94 15.51
CA PRO A 113 -19.36 41.92 16.34
C PRO A 113 -20.88 41.85 16.20
N GLU A 114 -21.60 41.97 17.31
CA GLU A 114 -23.05 41.78 17.38
C GLU A 114 -23.83 42.63 16.36
N ALA A 115 -23.46 43.91 16.23
CA ALA A 115 -24.07 44.86 15.29
C ALA A 115 -24.02 44.40 13.81
N GLY A 116 -23.04 43.56 13.44
CA GLY A 116 -22.88 43.06 12.07
C GLY A 116 -23.38 41.63 11.84
N ARG A 117 -23.79 40.89 12.88
CA ARG A 117 -24.04 39.44 12.75
C ARG A 117 -25.18 39.10 11.80
N ALA A 118 -26.30 39.83 11.86
CA ALA A 118 -27.46 39.57 11.00
C ALA A 118 -27.12 39.78 9.52
N GLU A 119 -26.38 40.84 9.24
CA GLU A 119 -25.89 41.21 7.92
C GLU A 119 -24.93 40.15 7.36
N VAL A 120 -23.92 39.77 8.14
CA VAL A 120 -22.95 38.74 7.74
C VAL A 120 -23.62 37.38 7.55
N LYS A 121 -24.57 37.01 8.42
CA LYS A 121 -25.36 35.78 8.29
C LYS A 121 -26.17 35.77 6.99
N ARG A 122 -26.84 36.88 6.63
CA ARG A 122 -27.58 36.98 5.37
C ARG A 122 -26.66 36.74 4.18
N ARG A 123 -25.50 37.40 4.16
CA ARG A 123 -24.50 37.26 3.08
C ARG A 123 -23.91 35.85 3.01
N LEU A 124 -23.60 35.23 4.15
CA LEU A 124 -23.19 33.83 4.25
C LEU A 124 -24.20 32.90 3.56
N TYR A 125 -25.48 33.03 3.88
CA TYR A 125 -26.53 32.18 3.30
C TYR A 125 -26.74 32.44 1.81
N LYS A 126 -26.63 33.69 1.34
CA LYS A 126 -26.57 33.99 -0.09
C LYS A 126 -25.37 33.34 -0.76
N GLY A 127 -24.21 33.36 -0.10
CA GLY A 127 -22.99 32.71 -0.57
C GLY A 127 -23.15 31.20 -0.75
N VAL A 128 -23.70 30.53 0.27
CA VAL A 128 -24.01 29.09 0.19
C VAL A 128 -24.86 28.79 -1.03
N LEU A 129 -25.95 29.53 -1.24
CA LEU A 129 -26.86 29.29 -2.38
C LEU A 129 -26.20 29.58 -3.73
N ASN A 130 -25.40 30.64 -3.83
CA ASN A 130 -24.72 31.01 -5.07
C ASN A 130 -23.74 29.93 -5.54
N TYR A 131 -22.82 29.50 -4.66
CA TYR A 131 -21.84 28.48 -5.02
C TYR A 131 -22.45 27.07 -5.11
N ALA A 132 -23.49 26.76 -4.31
CA ALA A 132 -24.24 25.52 -4.47
C ALA A 132 -24.89 25.43 -5.85
N LYS A 133 -25.49 26.52 -6.35
CA LYS A 133 -26.07 26.57 -7.70
C LYS A 133 -25.05 26.25 -8.79
N MET A 134 -23.81 26.74 -8.66
CA MET A 134 -22.73 26.39 -9.59
C MET A 134 -22.37 24.91 -9.53
N GLU A 135 -22.25 24.33 -8.33
CA GLU A 135 -21.96 22.91 -8.18
C GLU A 135 -23.12 22.00 -8.67
N PHE A 136 -24.36 22.46 -8.53
CA PHE A 136 -25.56 21.75 -9.00
C PHE A 136 -25.76 21.85 -10.50
N SER A 137 -25.26 22.92 -11.15
CA SER A 137 -25.29 23.03 -12.61
C SER A 137 -24.56 21.90 -13.34
N ARG A 138 -23.72 21.16 -12.61
CA ARG A 138 -22.85 20.08 -13.07
C ARG A 138 -23.47 18.67 -12.90
N ASP A 139 -24.75 18.56 -12.57
CA ASP A 139 -25.40 17.27 -12.40
C ASP A 139 -25.25 16.38 -13.65
N GLY A 140 -25.07 15.08 -13.44
CA GLY A 140 -24.89 14.11 -14.53
C GLY A 140 -23.48 14.08 -15.15
N MET A 141 -22.53 14.87 -14.62
CA MET A 141 -21.10 14.73 -14.90
C MET A 141 -20.49 13.59 -14.08
N GLN A 142 -19.58 12.85 -14.70
CA GLN A 142 -18.92 11.68 -14.15
C GLN A 142 -17.43 11.91 -13.87
N ASN A 143 -16.67 12.34 -14.87
CA ASN A 143 -15.21 12.39 -14.86
C ASN A 143 -14.67 13.60 -14.09
N GLY A 144 -15.44 14.69 -14.06
CA GLY A 144 -15.05 15.93 -13.40
C GLY A 144 -15.39 16.03 -11.91
N ARG A 145 -15.95 15.02 -11.23
CA ARG A 145 -16.56 15.20 -9.89
C ARG A 145 -15.84 14.50 -8.74
N PHE A 146 -14.52 14.65 -8.66
CA PHE A 146 -13.70 14.02 -7.62
C PHE A 146 -12.89 15.05 -6.79
N HIS A 147 -12.48 14.67 -5.58
CA HIS A 147 -11.95 15.51 -4.49
C HIS A 147 -12.87 16.65 -4.01
N GLY A 148 -13.15 17.64 -4.86
CA GLY A 148 -13.99 18.78 -4.50
C GLY A 148 -15.42 18.34 -4.16
N SER A 149 -16.07 17.66 -5.11
CA SER A 149 -17.49 17.26 -5.04
C SER A 149 -17.79 16.19 -4.00
N CYS A 150 -16.87 15.26 -3.74
CA CYS A 150 -17.15 14.15 -2.83
C CYS A 150 -16.48 14.28 -1.45
N PHE A 151 -15.48 15.15 -1.28
CA PHE A 151 -14.80 15.36 0.01
C PHE A 151 -14.97 16.80 0.50
N ALA A 152 -14.40 17.79 -0.20
CA ALA A 152 -14.25 19.14 0.32
C ALA A 152 -15.59 19.87 0.53
N MET A 153 -16.44 19.92 -0.51
CA MET A 153 -17.76 20.57 -0.41
C MET A 153 -18.68 19.86 0.59
N PRO A 154 -18.77 18.51 0.63
CA PRO A 154 -19.48 17.82 1.70
C PRO A 154 -19.00 18.17 3.11
N HIS A 155 -17.68 18.23 3.35
CA HIS A 155 -17.13 18.64 4.67
C HIS A 155 -17.53 20.07 5.03
N ALA A 156 -17.44 21.01 4.10
CA ALA A 156 -17.86 22.38 4.33
C ALA A 156 -19.38 22.48 4.58
N ALA A 157 -20.18 21.73 3.83
CA ALA A 157 -21.63 21.71 4.01
C ALA A 157 -22.04 21.18 5.39
N VAL A 158 -21.40 20.10 5.85
CA VAL A 158 -21.57 19.56 7.20
C VAL A 158 -21.24 20.61 8.25
N ALA A 159 -20.08 21.27 8.14
CA ALA A 159 -19.66 22.27 9.11
C ALA A 159 -20.64 23.45 9.18
N ILE A 160 -20.98 24.03 8.03
CA ILE A 160 -21.90 25.18 7.96
C ILE A 160 -23.29 24.80 8.50
N TYR A 161 -23.78 23.59 8.19
CA TYR A 161 -25.07 23.12 8.67
C TYR A 161 -25.13 23.04 10.20
N PHE A 162 -24.13 22.42 10.83
CA PHE A 162 -24.12 22.24 12.28
C PHE A 162 -23.74 23.50 13.06
N GLN A 163 -22.87 24.36 12.52
CA GLN A 163 -22.58 25.67 13.11
C GLN A 163 -23.80 26.60 13.14
N ASN A 164 -24.77 26.38 12.24
CA ASN A 164 -26.03 27.11 12.18
C ASN A 164 -27.23 26.18 12.45
N TYR A 165 -27.06 25.16 13.29
CA TYR A 165 -28.03 24.07 13.45
C TYR A 165 -29.45 24.54 13.79
N LYS A 166 -29.59 25.57 14.63
CA LYS A 166 -30.89 26.16 14.99
C LYS A 166 -31.60 26.71 13.75
N ASP A 167 -30.89 27.47 12.93
CA ASP A 167 -31.41 28.06 11.69
C ASP A 167 -31.75 26.97 10.65
N MET A 168 -30.95 25.90 10.61
CA MET A 168 -31.16 24.78 9.68
C MET A 168 -32.31 23.85 10.07
N THR A 169 -32.77 23.91 11.34
CA THR A 169 -33.83 23.06 11.87
C THR A 169 -35.12 23.81 12.21
N SER A 170 -35.09 25.14 12.34
CA SER A 170 -36.26 25.97 12.64
C SER A 170 -37.26 26.07 11.49
N GLY A 171 -36.82 25.80 10.26
CA GLY A 171 -37.62 26.03 9.05
C GLY A 171 -37.54 27.47 8.51
N GLU A 172 -36.75 28.34 9.13
CA GLU A 172 -36.59 29.75 8.72
C GLU A 172 -35.80 29.89 7.41
N TYR A 173 -34.82 29.02 7.17
CA TYR A 173 -33.96 29.05 5.98
C TYR A 173 -34.03 27.73 5.18
N PRO A 174 -35.21 27.33 4.67
CA PRO A 174 -35.42 25.99 4.10
C PRO A 174 -34.58 25.73 2.85
N GLU A 175 -34.35 26.76 2.03
CA GLU A 175 -33.55 26.63 0.81
C GLU A 175 -32.05 26.46 1.10
N VAL A 176 -31.54 27.12 2.15
CA VAL A 176 -30.15 26.96 2.60
C VAL A 176 -29.95 25.57 3.20
N ALA A 177 -30.87 25.12 4.05
CA ALA A 177 -30.84 23.79 4.64
C ALA A 177 -30.85 22.69 3.57
N LYS A 178 -31.75 22.78 2.58
CA LYS A 178 -31.81 21.84 1.44
C LYS A 178 -30.52 21.85 0.61
N ALA A 179 -29.94 23.03 0.35
CA ALA A 179 -28.69 23.14 -0.40
C ALA A 179 -27.53 22.45 0.34
N LEU A 180 -27.38 22.69 1.64
CA LEU A 180 -26.35 22.06 2.47
C LEU A 180 -26.57 20.54 2.59
N GLN A 181 -27.81 20.08 2.75
CA GLN A 181 -28.14 18.66 2.75
C GLN A 181 -27.73 17.98 1.44
N ARG A 182 -28.06 18.60 0.31
CA ARG A 182 -27.70 18.10 -1.02
C ARG A 182 -26.18 18.09 -1.25
N LEU A 183 -25.46 19.13 -0.83
CA LEU A 183 -23.99 19.17 -0.89
C LEU A 183 -23.38 18.07 -0.01
N ALA A 184 -23.84 17.90 1.23
CA ALA A 184 -23.38 16.82 2.11
C ALA A 184 -23.65 15.44 1.48
N PHE A 185 -24.82 15.24 0.85
CA PHE A 185 -25.16 14.01 0.15
C PHE A 185 -24.24 13.69 -1.05
N GLN A 186 -23.44 14.63 -1.55
CA GLN A 186 -22.45 14.35 -2.58
C GLN A 186 -21.33 13.43 -2.10
N ALA A 187 -21.06 13.35 -0.78
CA ALA A 187 -20.19 12.31 -0.23
C ALA A 187 -20.68 10.90 -0.58
N TRP A 188 -21.99 10.73 -0.75
CA TRP A 188 -22.65 9.47 -1.07
C TRP A 188 -22.92 9.28 -2.55
N SER A 189 -23.15 10.35 -3.29
CA SER A 189 -23.55 10.27 -4.70
C SER A 189 -22.41 10.51 -5.70
N GLN A 190 -21.27 11.06 -5.28
CA GLN A 190 -20.16 11.43 -6.18
C GLN A 190 -18.83 10.74 -5.84
N PRO A 191 -18.02 10.37 -6.85
CA PRO A 191 -18.32 10.43 -8.28
C PRO A 191 -19.31 9.33 -8.70
N LEU A 192 -19.97 9.49 -9.84
CA LEU A 192 -20.80 8.42 -10.41
C LEU A 192 -19.95 7.15 -10.68
N ARG A 193 -20.53 5.98 -10.42
CA ARG A 193 -19.89 4.67 -10.64
C ARG A 193 -20.19 4.06 -12.00
N ASN A 194 -21.17 4.61 -12.72
CA ASN A 194 -21.79 4.05 -13.92
C ASN A 194 -22.32 2.63 -13.72
N ASN A 195 -22.97 2.39 -12.58
CA ASN A 195 -23.62 1.11 -12.31
C ASN A 195 -24.94 1.30 -11.56
N ALA A 196 -25.59 0.19 -11.23
CA ALA A 196 -26.90 0.19 -10.57
C ALA A 196 -26.94 0.99 -9.25
N THR A 197 -25.80 1.17 -8.58
CA THR A 197 -25.73 1.89 -7.30
C THR A 197 -25.84 3.41 -7.46
N ASP A 198 -25.73 3.98 -8.66
CA ASP A 198 -25.93 5.43 -8.86
C ASP A 198 -27.40 5.85 -8.75
N ARG A 199 -28.34 4.92 -8.97
CA ARG A 199 -29.78 5.18 -8.85
C ARG A 199 -30.28 5.14 -7.40
N ASP A 200 -29.57 4.41 -6.53
CA ASP A 200 -29.82 4.37 -5.08
C ASP A 200 -28.47 4.29 -4.35
N PRO A 201 -27.85 5.44 -4.06
CA PRO A 201 -26.51 5.48 -3.50
C PRO A 201 -26.41 4.98 -2.06
N VAL A 202 -27.52 4.89 -1.32
CA VAL A 202 -27.55 4.51 0.10
C VAL A 202 -27.67 2.99 0.24
N ARG A 203 -26.60 2.28 -0.12
CA ARG A 203 -26.49 0.82 -0.02
C ARG A 203 -25.04 0.37 0.13
N ILE A 204 -24.84 -0.81 0.71
CA ILE A 204 -23.51 -1.34 1.05
C ILE A 204 -22.68 -1.61 -0.20
N GLU A 205 -23.30 -2.10 -1.28
CA GLU A 205 -22.65 -2.46 -2.54
C GLU A 205 -21.97 -1.26 -3.20
N ARG A 206 -22.38 -0.03 -2.83
CA ARG A 206 -21.73 1.19 -3.33
C ARG A 206 -20.26 1.28 -2.90
N PHE A 207 -19.91 0.69 -1.76
CA PHE A 207 -18.59 0.76 -1.14
C PHE A 207 -17.74 -0.49 -1.40
N ARG A 208 -17.87 -1.09 -2.59
CA ARG A 208 -17.16 -2.32 -3.00
C ARG A 208 -16.67 -2.23 -4.44
N GLY A 209 -15.51 -2.83 -4.73
CA GLY A 209 -15.03 -3.08 -6.10
C GLY A 209 -14.78 -1.83 -6.94
N ASN A 210 -14.46 -0.69 -6.32
CA ASN A 210 -14.08 0.54 -7.01
C ASN A 210 -13.18 1.39 -6.12
N ALA A 211 -11.94 1.67 -6.56
CA ALA A 211 -10.94 2.42 -5.81
C ALA A 211 -11.44 3.78 -5.29
N GLY A 212 -12.35 4.43 -6.03
CA GLY A 212 -12.96 5.70 -5.63
C GLY A 212 -13.98 5.58 -4.48
N TRP A 213 -14.34 4.38 -4.03
CA TRP A 213 -15.38 4.08 -3.05
C TRP A 213 -14.96 3.04 -1.98
N VAL A 214 -13.68 2.71 -1.89
CA VAL A 214 -13.10 1.78 -0.88
C VAL A 214 -11.94 2.45 -0.13
N GLY A 215 -11.40 1.80 0.91
CA GLY A 215 -10.24 2.29 1.65
C GLY A 215 -10.42 3.69 2.21
N GLY A 216 -9.34 4.49 2.19
CA GLY A 216 -9.36 5.90 2.63
C GLY A 216 -10.42 6.75 1.93
N ASN A 217 -10.68 6.51 0.64
CA ASN A 217 -11.72 7.23 -0.10
C ASN A 217 -13.11 7.00 0.52
N ALA A 218 -13.41 5.79 0.98
CA ALA A 218 -14.73 5.46 1.54
C ALA A 218 -14.97 6.10 2.90
N THR A 219 -14.13 5.78 3.90
CA THR A 219 -14.45 6.02 5.31
C THR A 219 -13.58 7.09 5.96
N ALA A 220 -12.51 7.55 5.31
CA ALA A 220 -11.60 8.55 5.88
C ALA A 220 -11.80 9.93 5.28
N TYR A 221 -11.83 10.03 3.96
CA TYR A 221 -11.87 11.33 3.27
C TYR A 221 -13.30 11.86 3.10
N ARG A 222 -14.29 10.97 3.04
CA ARG A 222 -15.71 11.34 2.99
C ARG A 222 -16.29 11.52 4.39
N PRO A 223 -17.06 12.59 4.64
CA PRO A 223 -17.83 12.73 5.88
C PRO A 223 -19.11 11.89 5.82
N LEU A 224 -18.99 10.55 5.69
CA LEU A 224 -20.16 9.68 5.46
C LEU A 224 -21.17 9.74 6.61
N LEU A 225 -20.68 9.57 7.84
CA LEU A 225 -21.53 9.60 9.04
C LEU A 225 -22.14 10.99 9.21
N GLU A 226 -21.34 12.03 9.11
CA GLU A 226 -21.82 13.40 9.30
C GLU A 226 -22.82 13.81 8.22
N SER A 227 -22.62 13.36 6.98
CA SER A 227 -23.60 13.56 5.91
C SER A 227 -24.91 12.82 6.18
N ALA A 228 -24.85 11.64 6.80
CA ALA A 228 -26.05 10.93 7.26
C ALA A 228 -26.79 11.72 8.35
N LEU A 229 -26.06 12.36 9.27
CA LEU A 229 -26.62 13.21 10.32
C LEU A 229 -27.26 14.49 9.75
N VAL A 230 -26.61 15.17 8.80
CA VAL A 230 -27.16 16.35 8.10
C VAL A 230 -28.45 16.01 7.35
N ASN A 231 -28.46 14.86 6.67
CA ASN A 231 -29.63 14.37 5.94
C ASN A 231 -30.68 13.71 6.85
N ASN A 232 -30.47 13.68 8.17
CA ASN A 232 -31.39 13.10 9.16
C ASN A 232 -31.88 11.69 8.77
N SER A 233 -30.95 10.82 8.37
CA SER A 233 -31.28 9.52 7.75
C SER A 233 -30.74 8.33 8.53
N VAL A 234 -31.64 7.59 9.19
CA VAL A 234 -31.33 6.30 9.84
C VAL A 234 -30.72 5.29 8.84
N LYS A 235 -31.29 5.19 7.63
CA LYS A 235 -30.79 4.28 6.58
C LYS A 235 -29.33 4.57 6.22
N MET A 236 -28.93 5.85 6.15
CA MET A 236 -27.54 6.21 5.85
C MET A 236 -26.59 5.86 7.01
N VAL A 237 -27.04 6.03 8.27
CA VAL A 237 -26.26 5.59 9.44
C VAL A 237 -26.14 4.07 9.47
N ASP A 238 -27.21 3.32 9.18
CA ASP A 238 -27.18 1.86 9.08
C ASP A 238 -26.12 1.38 8.08
N VAL A 239 -26.12 1.95 6.87
CA VAL A 239 -25.12 1.60 5.84
C VAL A 239 -23.71 2.00 6.27
N THR A 240 -23.53 3.17 6.89
CA THR A 240 -22.21 3.63 7.34
C THR A 240 -21.64 2.74 8.43
N ALA A 241 -22.46 2.37 9.42
CA ALA A 241 -22.06 1.46 10.49
C ALA A 241 -21.64 0.09 9.93
N GLU A 242 -22.40 -0.45 8.98
CA GLU A 242 -22.10 -1.74 8.37
C GLU A 242 -20.86 -1.70 7.47
N VAL A 243 -20.67 -0.62 6.71
CA VAL A 243 -19.45 -0.41 5.91
C VAL A 243 -18.22 -0.31 6.81
N ALA A 244 -18.28 0.50 7.88
CA ALA A 244 -17.18 0.65 8.84
C ALA A 244 -16.84 -0.66 9.57
N ARG A 245 -17.83 -1.52 9.82
CA ARG A 245 -17.61 -2.84 10.43
C ARG A 245 -16.91 -3.79 9.48
N ARG A 246 -17.36 -3.88 8.23
CA ARG A 246 -16.86 -4.85 7.24
C ARG A 246 -15.58 -4.42 6.54
N SER A 247 -15.28 -3.13 6.56
CA SER A 247 -14.06 -2.56 5.97
C SER A 247 -12.78 -2.99 6.68
N ILE A 248 -12.83 -3.24 7.98
CA ILE A 248 -11.69 -3.74 8.75
C ILE A 248 -11.64 -5.27 8.62
N SER A 249 -11.20 -5.71 7.45
CA SER A 249 -11.09 -7.12 7.09
C SER A 249 -9.82 -7.38 6.29
N ARG A 250 -9.51 -8.66 6.09
CA ARG A 250 -8.37 -9.13 5.30
C ARG A 250 -8.81 -9.47 3.88
N VAL A 251 -7.90 -9.27 2.94
CA VAL A 251 -7.98 -9.78 1.57
C VAL A 251 -6.76 -10.64 1.26
N SER A 252 -6.89 -11.58 0.32
CA SER A 252 -5.76 -12.32 -0.22
C SER A 252 -5.99 -12.61 -1.71
N GLN A 253 -4.97 -13.17 -2.36
CA GLN A 253 -5.09 -13.61 -3.76
C GLN A 253 -6.27 -14.58 -3.98
N ASN A 254 -6.59 -15.40 -2.97
CA ASN A 254 -7.67 -16.37 -3.05
C ASN A 254 -9.05 -15.77 -2.75
N THR A 255 -9.11 -14.78 -1.85
CA THR A 255 -10.37 -14.18 -1.42
C THR A 255 -10.74 -12.91 -2.19
N TYR A 256 -9.90 -12.45 -3.12
CA TYR A 256 -10.04 -11.19 -3.88
C TYR A 256 -11.46 -10.89 -4.35
N ASP A 257 -12.14 -11.86 -5.00
CA ASP A 257 -13.48 -11.64 -5.56
C ASP A 257 -14.61 -11.66 -4.52
N THR A 258 -14.32 -12.10 -3.29
CA THR A 258 -15.32 -12.30 -2.22
C THR A 258 -15.12 -11.36 -1.03
N ALA A 259 -13.88 -10.92 -0.79
CA ALA A 259 -13.51 -10.01 0.28
C ALA A 259 -14.34 -8.72 0.23
N PHE A 260 -14.57 -8.10 1.39
CA PHE A 260 -15.39 -6.90 1.43
C PHE A 260 -14.75 -5.76 0.65
N TRP A 261 -13.51 -5.45 0.98
CA TRP A 261 -12.64 -4.61 0.18
C TRP A 261 -11.54 -5.46 -0.45
N ILE A 262 -11.31 -5.20 -1.73
CA ILE A 262 -10.29 -5.87 -2.54
C ILE A 262 -8.92 -5.19 -2.42
N GLU A 263 -8.88 -4.08 -1.68
CA GLU A 263 -7.72 -3.27 -1.32
C GLU A 263 -7.83 -2.98 0.19
N GLY A 264 -6.73 -3.06 0.93
CA GLY A 264 -6.75 -3.04 2.39
C GLY A 264 -5.67 -3.95 2.98
N PHE A 265 -5.88 -4.44 4.20
CA PHE A 265 -4.94 -5.36 4.82
C PHE A 265 -4.93 -6.70 4.11
N THR A 266 -3.74 -7.17 3.76
CA THR A 266 -3.59 -8.51 3.19
C THR A 266 -3.45 -9.56 4.29
N ALA A 267 -3.84 -10.80 4.01
CA ALA A 267 -3.85 -11.89 5.01
C ALA A 267 -2.46 -12.24 5.59
N ASP A 268 -1.39 -11.81 4.92
CA ASP A 268 0.00 -11.90 5.37
C ASP A 268 0.47 -10.66 6.16
N GLY A 269 -0.43 -9.76 6.53
CA GLY A 269 -0.15 -8.62 7.43
C GLY A 269 0.49 -7.40 6.75
N ALA A 270 0.51 -7.36 5.41
CA ALA A 270 0.91 -6.19 4.63
C ALA A 270 -0.34 -5.42 4.14
N GLY A 271 -0.31 -4.84 2.94
CA GLY A 271 -1.48 -4.14 2.43
C GLY A 271 -1.44 -3.84 0.93
N TRP A 272 -2.65 -3.71 0.36
CA TRP A 272 -2.87 -3.35 -1.03
C TRP A 272 -3.60 -2.01 -1.18
N GLY A 273 -3.30 -1.30 -2.25
CA GLY A 273 -4.05 -0.13 -2.70
C GLY A 273 -3.74 0.18 -4.15
N HIS A 274 -4.71 0.73 -4.89
CA HIS A 274 -4.63 0.90 -6.35
C HIS A 274 -4.37 -0.43 -7.09
N GLY A 275 -5.16 -1.45 -6.78
CA GLY A 275 -4.94 -2.83 -7.21
C GLY A 275 -4.13 -3.64 -6.21
N ARG A 276 -3.50 -4.73 -6.68
CA ARG A 276 -2.68 -5.65 -5.88
C ARG A 276 -1.23 -5.16 -5.78
N GLN A 277 -1.06 -3.85 -5.62
CA GLN A 277 0.23 -3.21 -5.41
C GLN A 277 0.56 -3.24 -3.92
N CYS A 278 1.81 -3.56 -3.56
CA CYS A 278 2.30 -3.50 -2.19
C CYS A 278 2.31 -2.05 -1.69
N LEU A 279 1.21 -1.64 -1.05
CA LEU A 279 0.98 -0.31 -0.52
C LEU A 279 0.53 -0.45 0.95
N VAL A 280 1.50 -0.80 1.80
CA VAL A 280 1.28 -1.25 3.19
C VAL A 280 0.46 -0.25 4.00
N TRP A 281 0.82 1.04 3.97
CA TRP A 281 0.18 2.03 4.83
C TRP A 281 -0.93 2.81 4.16
N GLY A 282 -0.63 3.61 3.13
CA GLY A 282 -1.52 4.61 2.51
C GLY A 282 -3.02 4.31 2.60
N TYR A 283 -3.60 3.72 1.56
CA TYR A 283 -5.04 3.43 1.53
C TYR A 283 -5.52 2.49 2.65
N PRO A 284 -4.81 1.41 3.01
CA PRO A 284 -5.22 0.49 4.07
C PRO A 284 -5.43 1.17 5.43
N ILE A 285 -4.46 1.94 5.93
CA ILE A 285 -4.56 2.56 7.27
C ILE A 285 -5.51 3.74 7.26
N HIS A 286 -5.61 4.49 6.16
CA HIS A 286 -6.56 5.59 6.09
C HIS A 286 -8.00 5.06 6.22
N GLY A 287 -8.37 4.06 5.42
CA GLY A 287 -9.70 3.44 5.47
C GLY A 287 -10.00 2.81 6.83
N THR A 288 -9.01 2.15 7.43
CA THR A 288 -9.17 1.53 8.75
C THR A 288 -9.32 2.58 9.86
N ASN A 289 -8.49 3.63 9.89
CA ASN A 289 -8.64 4.73 10.84
C ASN A 289 -10.01 5.44 10.70
N GLY A 290 -10.46 5.67 9.47
CA GLY A 290 -11.79 6.23 9.21
C GLY A 290 -12.91 5.35 9.77
N SER A 291 -12.78 4.03 9.58
CA SER A 291 -13.74 3.05 10.09
C SER A 291 -13.73 2.98 11.62
N LEU A 292 -12.56 2.92 12.25
CA LEU A 292 -12.40 2.98 13.72
C LEU A 292 -13.01 4.25 14.31
N ASN A 293 -12.81 5.40 13.66
CA ASN A 293 -13.40 6.67 14.09
C ASN A 293 -14.94 6.65 14.02
N ILE A 294 -15.51 6.12 12.93
CA ILE A 294 -16.96 5.93 12.80
C ILE A 294 -17.49 5.02 13.93
N ILE A 295 -16.83 3.89 14.18
CA ILE A 295 -17.20 2.95 15.24
C ILE A 295 -17.16 3.64 16.62
N ALA A 296 -16.08 4.36 16.91
CA ALA A 296 -15.93 5.09 18.17
C ALA A 296 -17.04 6.14 18.38
N ARG A 297 -17.41 6.86 17.32
CA ARG A 297 -18.47 7.89 17.36
C ARG A 297 -19.87 7.31 17.56
N LEU A 298 -20.10 6.07 17.11
CA LEU A 298 -21.36 5.36 17.27
C LEU A 298 -21.44 4.59 18.61
N ASN A 299 -20.38 4.57 19.40
CA ASN A 299 -20.37 3.90 20.70
C ASN A 299 -21.47 4.47 21.62
N GLY A 300 -22.20 3.58 22.32
CA GLY A 300 -23.34 3.95 23.16
C GLY A 300 -24.65 4.25 22.40
N THR A 301 -24.70 4.01 21.10
CA THR A 301 -25.93 4.12 20.27
C THR A 301 -26.41 2.74 19.81
N PRO A 302 -27.63 2.60 19.24
CA PRO A 302 -28.08 1.35 18.64
C PRO A 302 -27.24 0.87 17.43
N TRP A 303 -26.38 1.73 16.88
CA TRP A 303 -25.41 1.38 15.83
C TRP A 303 -24.02 1.09 16.37
N ALA A 304 -23.84 1.08 17.69
CA ALA A 304 -22.58 0.70 18.30
C ALA A 304 -22.21 -0.71 17.82
N SER A 305 -21.25 -0.77 16.91
CA SER A 305 -20.61 -2.03 16.57
C SER A 305 -19.65 -2.34 17.70
N SER A 306 -19.76 -3.54 18.28
CA SER A 306 -18.65 -4.07 19.07
C SER A 306 -17.50 -4.32 18.11
N LEU A 307 -16.35 -3.68 18.36
CA LEU A 307 -15.09 -4.09 17.75
C LEU A 307 -14.89 -5.56 18.12
N SER A 308 -15.09 -6.46 17.16
CA SER A 308 -15.07 -7.89 17.42
C SER A 308 -13.63 -8.36 17.64
N PRO A 309 -13.41 -9.49 18.35
CA PRO A 309 -12.09 -10.06 18.49
C PRO A 309 -11.38 -10.28 17.15
N GLU A 310 -12.11 -10.65 16.09
CA GLU A 310 -11.59 -10.88 14.74
C GLU A 310 -11.12 -9.58 14.08
N VAL A 311 -11.85 -8.47 14.29
CA VAL A 311 -11.45 -7.14 13.81
C VAL A 311 -10.19 -6.67 14.53
N LEU A 312 -10.12 -6.82 15.85
CA LEU A 312 -8.91 -6.51 16.62
C LEU A 312 -7.73 -7.34 16.13
N GLN A 313 -7.93 -8.65 15.99
CA GLN A 313 -6.91 -9.58 15.52
C GLN A 313 -6.39 -9.20 14.14
N THR A 314 -7.27 -8.77 13.23
CA THR A 314 -6.89 -8.26 11.90
C THR A 314 -5.94 -7.06 12.00
N VAL A 315 -6.19 -6.12 12.93
CA VAL A 315 -5.31 -4.95 13.13
C VAL A 315 -3.98 -5.34 13.75
N PHE A 316 -3.96 -6.27 14.73
CA PHE A 316 -2.71 -6.76 15.34
C PHE A 316 -1.85 -7.57 14.35
N GLU A 317 -2.46 -8.38 13.50
CA GLU A 317 -1.76 -9.09 12.42
C GLU A 317 -1.13 -8.11 11.43
N PHE A 318 -1.83 -7.02 11.12
CA PHE A 318 -1.28 -5.93 10.33
C PHE A 318 -0.11 -5.23 11.06
N PHE A 319 -0.16 -5.02 12.38
CA PHE A 319 0.99 -4.49 13.13
C PHE A 319 2.21 -5.37 13.01
N ARG A 320 2.04 -6.68 13.20
CA ARG A 320 3.10 -7.69 13.07
C ARG A 320 3.69 -7.63 11.65
N GLY A 321 2.87 -7.82 10.61
CA GLY A 321 3.36 -7.83 9.22
C GLY A 321 3.94 -6.50 8.74
N SER A 322 3.22 -5.38 8.93
CA SER A 322 3.65 -4.05 8.44
C SER A 322 4.96 -3.58 9.07
N ALA A 323 5.33 -4.10 10.24
CA ALA A 323 6.61 -3.78 10.86
C ALA A 323 7.82 -4.27 10.07
N PHE A 324 7.71 -5.34 9.27
CA PHE A 324 8.80 -5.78 8.39
C PHE A 324 9.12 -4.77 7.30
N TYR A 325 8.15 -3.95 6.91
CA TYR A 325 8.32 -2.90 5.89
C TYR A 325 8.92 -1.61 6.47
N PHE A 326 9.37 -1.63 7.73
CA PHE A 326 9.94 -0.48 8.43
C PHE A 326 11.21 -0.88 9.16
N TYR A 327 12.29 -0.15 8.91
CA TYR A 327 13.59 -0.45 9.51
C TYR A 327 14.25 0.80 10.06
N LYS A 328 14.55 0.80 11.37
CA LYS A 328 15.24 1.88 12.09
C LYS A 328 14.79 3.30 11.67
N GLY A 329 13.48 3.54 11.64
CA GLY A 329 12.92 4.85 11.32
C GLY A 329 12.72 5.14 9.84
N THR A 330 12.99 4.18 8.95
CA THR A 330 12.92 4.37 7.51
C THR A 330 11.97 3.40 6.84
N ILE A 331 11.46 3.84 5.69
CA ILE A 331 10.60 3.07 4.80
C ILE A 331 11.43 2.74 3.56
N PRO A 332 11.48 1.46 3.12
CA PRO A 332 12.12 1.07 1.87
C PRO A 332 11.58 1.86 0.67
N PRO A 333 12.42 2.26 -0.30
CA PRO A 333 12.00 3.03 -1.47
C PRO A 333 11.27 2.20 -2.52
N VAL A 334 10.57 1.12 -2.14
CA VAL A 334 9.86 0.21 -3.06
C VAL A 334 8.35 0.09 -2.75
N LEU A 335 7.83 0.90 -1.81
CA LEU A 335 6.48 0.74 -1.25
C LEU A 335 5.51 1.89 -1.56
N GLU A 336 6.04 3.08 -1.86
CA GLU A 336 5.21 4.24 -2.18
C GLU A 336 5.83 5.13 -3.27
N ARG A 337 4.97 5.77 -4.07
CA ARG A 337 5.38 6.63 -5.20
C ARG A 337 6.25 7.82 -4.82
N GLY A 338 6.18 8.23 -3.55
CA GLY A 338 6.95 9.35 -2.99
C GLY A 338 8.41 9.02 -2.69
N ASN A 339 8.88 7.82 -3.06
CA ASN A 339 10.22 7.31 -2.78
C ASN A 339 11.39 8.16 -3.33
N ALA A 340 11.22 8.84 -4.45
CA ALA A 340 12.26 9.69 -5.03
C ALA A 340 12.21 11.14 -4.51
N HIS A 341 12.46 11.32 -3.22
CA HIS A 341 12.57 12.64 -2.59
C HIS A 341 13.84 12.71 -1.72
N PRO A 342 14.60 13.84 -1.70
CA PRO A 342 15.83 13.94 -0.92
C PRO A 342 15.65 13.62 0.58
N GLY A 343 14.50 14.01 1.13
CA GLY A 343 14.14 13.74 2.52
C GLY A 343 13.46 12.39 2.77
N TYR A 344 13.38 11.48 1.78
CA TYR A 344 12.66 10.22 1.96
C TYR A 344 13.30 9.31 3.02
N ALA A 345 14.63 9.33 3.13
CA ALA A 345 15.35 8.57 4.16
C ALA A 345 15.29 9.19 5.57
N ASN A 346 14.54 10.29 5.78
CA ASN A 346 14.42 10.92 7.08
C ASN A 346 13.73 9.99 8.09
N LYS A 347 14.31 9.90 9.28
CA LYS A 347 13.83 9.05 10.37
C LYS A 347 12.45 9.50 10.86
N ARG A 348 11.45 8.65 10.68
CA ARG A 348 10.05 8.89 11.04
C ARG A 348 9.48 7.76 11.89
N MET A 349 8.35 8.00 12.55
CA MET A 349 7.58 6.93 13.17
C MET A 349 6.92 6.08 12.07
N ILE A 350 6.72 4.80 12.35
CA ILE A 350 5.97 3.92 11.44
C ILE A 350 4.53 4.44 11.29
N PRO A 351 3.97 4.51 10.06
CA PRO A 351 2.61 5.05 9.86
C PRO A 351 1.51 4.26 10.59
N SER A 352 1.72 2.96 10.84
CA SER A 352 0.84 2.11 11.66
C SER A 352 0.62 2.64 13.09
N MET A 353 1.48 3.54 13.59
CA MET A 353 1.30 4.23 14.88
C MET A 353 -0.06 4.93 14.97
N THR A 354 -0.58 5.45 13.85
CA THR A 354 -1.89 6.12 13.81
C THR A 354 -3.05 5.20 14.24
N LEU A 355 -3.01 3.93 13.81
CA LEU A 355 -3.99 2.92 14.20
C LEU A 355 -3.80 2.54 15.68
N ALA A 356 -2.55 2.38 16.11
CA ALA A 356 -2.23 2.05 17.49
C ALA A 356 -2.73 3.13 18.47
N ASP A 357 -2.55 4.40 18.13
CA ASP A 357 -3.09 5.52 18.90
C ASP A 357 -4.62 5.57 18.88
N SER A 358 -5.25 5.23 17.75
CA SER A 358 -6.71 5.11 17.69
C SER A 358 -7.24 4.00 18.61
N LEU A 359 -6.59 2.83 18.62
CA LEU A 359 -6.96 1.73 19.52
C LEU A 359 -6.75 2.10 20.98
N ASN A 360 -5.62 2.74 21.30
CA ASN A 360 -5.31 3.16 22.66
C ASN A 360 -6.30 4.23 23.18
N ARG A 361 -6.72 5.16 22.34
CA ARG A 361 -7.64 6.24 22.71
C ARG A 361 -9.07 5.73 22.93
N ASP A 362 -9.60 4.99 21.96
CA ASP A 362 -11.05 4.74 21.89
C ASP A 362 -11.46 3.29 22.22
N PHE A 363 -10.50 2.35 22.19
CA PHE A 363 -10.81 0.90 22.24
C PHE A 363 -10.03 0.15 23.32
N ARG A 364 -9.31 0.83 24.22
CA ARG A 364 -8.47 0.20 25.25
C ARG A 364 -9.21 -0.81 26.12
N LEU A 365 -10.44 -0.48 26.52
CA LEU A 365 -11.29 -1.36 27.35
C LEU A 365 -11.83 -2.60 26.60
N ARG A 366 -11.58 -2.72 25.29
CA ARG A 366 -12.00 -3.87 24.47
C ARG A 366 -10.90 -4.90 24.30
N MET A 367 -9.67 -4.60 24.72
CA MET A 367 -8.51 -5.47 24.54
C MET A 367 -8.23 -6.28 25.81
N ASN A 368 -7.73 -7.51 25.63
CA ASN A 368 -7.24 -8.33 26.73
C ASN A 368 -5.84 -7.86 27.19
N LYS A 369 -5.31 -8.47 28.25
CA LYS A 369 -4.02 -8.08 28.86
C LYS A 369 -2.87 -8.21 27.87
N GLU A 370 -2.87 -9.27 27.06
CA GLU A 370 -1.82 -9.57 26.09
C GLU A 370 -1.82 -8.55 24.95
N GLN A 371 -3.00 -8.22 24.40
CA GLN A 371 -3.19 -7.19 23.39
C GLN A 371 -2.80 -5.81 23.89
N LEU A 372 -3.11 -5.48 25.15
CA LEU A 372 -2.69 -4.22 25.76
C LEU A 372 -1.18 -4.15 25.89
N ALA A 373 -0.52 -5.23 26.33
CA ALA A 373 0.93 -5.29 26.42
C ALA A 373 1.61 -5.16 25.04
N GLU A 374 1.08 -5.87 24.03
CA GLU A 374 1.54 -5.77 22.64
C GLU A 374 1.37 -4.35 22.10
N LEU A 375 0.21 -3.73 22.31
CA LEU A 375 -0.07 -2.36 21.87
C LEU A 375 0.84 -1.33 22.54
N ASP A 376 1.02 -1.44 23.86
CA ASP A 376 1.83 -0.50 24.64
C ASP A 376 3.31 -0.61 24.25
N GLN A 377 3.81 -1.82 24.02
CA GLN A 377 5.16 -2.03 23.51
C GLN A 377 5.32 -1.54 22.08
N PHE A 378 4.39 -1.87 21.18
CA PHE A 378 4.40 -1.41 19.79
C PHE A 378 4.48 0.11 19.73
N ARG A 379 3.65 0.82 20.50
CA ARG A 379 3.62 2.29 20.57
C ARG A 379 4.93 2.87 21.07
N ARG A 380 5.56 2.26 22.08
CA ARG A 380 6.85 2.69 22.61
C ARG A 380 7.95 2.56 21.56
N GLU A 381 8.14 1.37 20.99
CA GLU A 381 9.20 1.12 20.02
C GLU A 381 8.98 1.88 18.69
N ALA A 382 7.71 2.02 18.26
CA ALA A 382 7.34 2.86 17.12
C ALA A 382 7.68 4.34 17.35
N GLY A 383 7.46 4.85 18.56
CA GLY A 383 7.83 6.21 18.97
C GLY A 383 9.35 6.42 18.99
N GLU A 384 10.10 5.42 19.42
CA GLU A 384 11.57 5.37 19.35
C GLU A 384 12.10 5.16 17.93
N LYS A 385 11.21 4.88 16.97
CA LYS A 385 11.53 4.58 15.56
C LYS A 385 12.39 3.33 15.40
N ASN A 386 12.41 2.46 16.40
CA ASN A 386 13.26 1.27 16.49
C ASN A 386 12.41 0.04 16.83
N LEU A 387 11.52 -0.34 15.92
CA LEU A 387 10.48 -1.34 16.14
C LEU A 387 10.95 -2.74 15.76
N PHE A 388 11.15 -3.62 16.74
CA PHE A 388 11.55 -5.03 16.55
C PHE A 388 10.72 -6.03 17.37
N MET A 389 10.17 -5.60 18.52
CA MET A 389 9.36 -6.43 19.42
C MET A 389 10.03 -7.78 19.70
N LEU A 390 11.28 -7.77 20.18
CA LEU A 390 12.16 -8.95 20.26
C LEU A 390 11.65 -10.08 21.19
N ASN A 391 10.65 -9.81 22.01
CA ASN A 391 9.95 -10.79 22.84
C ASN A 391 8.87 -11.58 22.09
N PHE A 392 8.57 -11.23 20.83
CA PHE A 392 7.65 -11.99 19.98
C PHE A 392 8.41 -13.04 19.17
N PRO A 393 7.75 -14.13 18.73
CA PRO A 393 8.39 -15.11 17.86
C PRO A 393 8.92 -14.48 16.56
N MET A 394 10.03 -15.01 16.06
CA MET A 394 10.53 -14.68 14.73
C MET A 394 9.46 -14.95 13.66
N GLY A 395 9.44 -14.14 12.60
CA GLY A 395 8.36 -14.12 11.61
C GLY A 395 7.17 -13.24 11.99
N GLN A 396 7.15 -12.62 13.19
CA GLN A 396 6.11 -11.65 13.56
C GLN A 396 6.52 -10.21 13.35
N TYR A 397 7.48 -9.67 14.10
CA TYR A 397 7.94 -8.27 14.01
C TYR A 397 9.40 -8.14 13.52
N HIS A 398 10.14 -9.24 13.59
CA HIS A 398 11.55 -9.42 13.23
C HIS A 398 11.77 -10.87 12.74
N GLY A 399 12.99 -11.19 12.32
CA GLY A 399 13.35 -12.47 11.70
C GLY A 399 13.24 -12.40 10.18
N THR A 400 12.95 -13.54 9.54
CA THR A 400 12.68 -13.68 8.11
C THR A 400 11.19 -13.91 7.89
N ARG A 401 10.62 -13.33 6.84
CA ARG A 401 9.23 -13.55 6.45
C ARG A 401 9.03 -13.41 4.96
N TYR A 402 8.28 -14.35 4.39
CA TYR A 402 7.73 -14.24 3.04
C TYR A 402 6.28 -13.73 3.09
N PHE A 403 6.00 -12.68 2.31
CA PHE A 403 4.69 -12.05 2.17
C PHE A 403 4.03 -12.53 0.88
N PHE A 404 3.34 -13.67 0.96
CA PHE A 404 2.78 -14.39 -0.19
C PHE A 404 1.70 -13.63 -0.98
N ASN A 405 1.12 -12.56 -0.45
CA ASN A 405 0.22 -11.70 -1.23
C ASN A 405 0.96 -10.59 -1.99
N ASN A 406 2.19 -10.27 -1.60
CA ASN A 406 2.98 -9.17 -2.16
C ASN A 406 4.24 -9.65 -2.91
N ASP A 407 4.54 -10.94 -2.84
CA ASP A 407 5.75 -11.54 -3.40
C ASP A 407 7.06 -10.95 -2.81
N ASP A 408 7.04 -10.50 -1.55
CA ASP A 408 8.23 -9.95 -0.87
C ASP A 408 8.86 -10.98 0.08
N LEU A 409 10.19 -11.11 0.06
CA LEU A 409 10.96 -11.78 1.12
C LEU A 409 11.73 -10.72 1.92
N ILE A 410 11.55 -10.70 3.23
CA ILE A 410 12.18 -9.70 4.10
C ILE A 410 12.85 -10.39 5.27
N ARG A 411 14.12 -10.08 5.51
CA ARG A 411 14.81 -10.35 6.77
C ARG A 411 15.08 -9.04 7.51
N LYS A 412 14.72 -9.01 8.78
CA LYS A 412 14.82 -7.83 9.64
C LYS A 412 15.24 -8.22 11.04
N ASN A 413 16.37 -7.70 11.51
CA ASN A 413 16.85 -7.84 12.87
C ASN A 413 17.57 -6.54 13.31
N PRO A 414 18.04 -6.41 14.56
CA PRO A 414 18.73 -5.21 15.02
C PRO A 414 20.01 -4.85 14.25
N ASP A 415 20.67 -5.84 13.61
CA ASP A 415 21.99 -5.68 13.00
C ASP A 415 21.92 -5.31 11.51
N TYR A 416 20.93 -5.85 10.81
CA TYR A 416 20.73 -5.62 9.38
C TYR A 416 19.28 -5.88 8.91
N TYR A 417 19.04 -5.45 7.69
CA TYR A 417 17.80 -5.59 6.96
C TYR A 417 18.09 -5.97 5.52
N VAL A 418 17.40 -7.01 5.05
CA VAL A 418 17.41 -7.46 3.66
C VAL A 418 15.98 -7.47 3.14
N PHE A 419 15.75 -6.79 2.02
CA PHE A 419 14.48 -6.81 1.31
C PHE A 419 14.71 -7.42 -0.07
N VAL A 420 13.84 -8.33 -0.51
CA VAL A 420 13.77 -8.81 -1.89
C VAL A 420 12.37 -8.55 -2.43
N ASN A 421 12.26 -7.63 -3.39
CA ASN A 421 11.03 -7.29 -4.07
C ASN A 421 10.89 -8.11 -5.35
N MET A 422 10.05 -9.15 -5.32
CA MET A 422 9.73 -9.96 -6.49
C MET A 422 8.40 -9.51 -7.08
N ALA A 423 7.95 -10.21 -8.12
CA ALA A 423 6.58 -10.08 -8.60
C ALA A 423 6.14 -11.32 -9.36
N SER A 424 4.82 -11.46 -9.49
CA SER A 424 4.17 -12.47 -10.31
C SER A 424 3.04 -11.83 -11.11
N SER A 425 2.36 -12.64 -11.92
CA SER A 425 1.12 -12.24 -12.59
C SER A 425 -0.02 -11.89 -11.62
N ARG A 426 0.18 -12.11 -10.31
CA ARG A 426 -0.80 -11.87 -9.25
C ARG A 426 -0.61 -10.53 -8.54
N THR A 427 0.53 -9.88 -8.71
CA THR A 427 0.88 -8.62 -8.03
C THR A 427 1.05 -7.48 -9.03
N ASN A 428 0.84 -6.26 -8.58
CA ASN A 428 1.03 -5.05 -9.36
C ASN A 428 2.30 -4.31 -8.92
N GLY A 429 2.87 -3.53 -9.85
CA GLY A 429 4.07 -2.76 -9.60
C GLY A 429 3.81 -1.47 -8.84
N LEU A 430 4.91 -0.79 -8.49
CA LEU A 430 4.84 0.52 -7.82
C LEU A 430 4.38 1.63 -8.78
N GLU A 431 3.36 2.38 -8.39
CA GLU A 431 2.83 3.50 -9.18
C GLU A 431 3.88 4.63 -9.40
N SER A 432 3.78 5.32 -10.54
CA SER A 432 4.61 6.48 -10.93
C SER A 432 3.75 7.69 -11.29
N TYR A 433 4.15 8.90 -10.88
CA TYR A 433 3.48 10.15 -11.23
C TYR A 433 4.48 11.32 -11.29
N TYR A 434 5.12 11.52 -12.44
CA TYR A 434 6.18 12.53 -12.58
C TYR A 434 5.81 13.96 -12.17
N GLY A 435 4.55 14.35 -12.35
CA GLY A 435 4.06 15.70 -12.01
C GLY A 435 4.08 16.01 -10.50
N GLY A 436 4.10 15.01 -9.62
CA GLY A 436 4.02 15.22 -8.17
C GLY A 436 4.72 14.17 -7.30
N ALA A 437 5.28 13.13 -7.90
CA ALA A 437 5.96 12.01 -7.25
C ALA A 437 7.04 11.44 -8.20
N ASN A 438 7.64 10.29 -7.86
CA ASN A 438 8.62 9.65 -8.74
C ASN A 438 7.98 9.26 -10.09
N GLY A 439 8.62 9.64 -11.19
CA GLY A 439 8.24 9.24 -12.55
C GLY A 439 8.88 7.94 -13.02
N PHE A 440 9.76 7.32 -12.23
CA PHE A 440 10.65 6.25 -12.66
C PHE A 440 10.61 5.01 -11.77
N ASN A 441 9.45 4.64 -11.21
CA ASN A 441 9.28 3.34 -10.54
C ASN A 441 9.15 2.22 -11.58
N LEU A 442 10.23 1.98 -12.33
CA LEU A 442 10.24 1.08 -13.48
C LEU A 442 10.77 -0.31 -13.14
N PHE A 443 11.68 -0.43 -12.17
CA PHE A 443 12.46 -1.65 -11.90
C PHE A 443 12.24 -2.24 -10.50
N THR A 444 11.32 -1.68 -9.70
CA THR A 444 11.18 -2.06 -8.29
C THR A 444 10.78 -3.53 -8.10
N CYS A 445 10.04 -4.09 -9.06
CA CYS A 445 9.57 -5.47 -9.04
C CYS A 445 10.40 -6.44 -9.90
N ASP A 446 11.60 -6.01 -10.33
CA ASP A 446 12.50 -6.82 -11.16
C ASP A 446 13.44 -7.71 -10.30
N GLY A 447 13.03 -8.03 -9.07
CA GLY A 447 13.89 -8.73 -8.10
C GLY A 447 14.82 -7.78 -7.35
N GLN A 448 14.38 -6.54 -7.09
CA GLN A 448 15.21 -5.53 -6.43
C GLN A 448 15.56 -6.00 -5.02
N THR A 449 16.85 -5.99 -4.68
CA THR A 449 17.33 -6.29 -3.32
C THR A 449 17.71 -5.00 -2.60
N LEU A 450 17.51 -4.92 -1.29
CA LEU A 450 17.98 -3.81 -0.46
C LEU A 450 18.74 -4.36 0.73
N PHE A 451 19.94 -3.85 0.98
CA PHE A 451 20.76 -4.21 2.13
C PHE A 451 20.98 -2.97 3.01
N GLU A 452 20.47 -2.99 4.24
CA GLU A 452 20.48 -1.82 5.12
C GLU A 452 20.97 -2.20 6.53
N ARG A 453 21.86 -1.39 7.11
CA ARG A 453 22.29 -1.50 8.50
C ARG A 453 21.71 -0.39 9.36
N GLU A 454 21.74 0.84 8.85
CA GLU A 454 21.26 2.03 9.53
C GLU A 454 19.82 2.36 9.14
N GLY A 455 19.34 1.86 8.00
CA GLY A 455 18.04 2.17 7.43
C GLY A 455 18.12 3.38 6.49
N GLY A 456 17.58 3.21 5.27
CA GLY A 456 17.45 4.24 4.25
C GLY A 456 18.67 4.43 3.35
N GLU A 457 19.65 3.52 3.39
CA GLU A 457 20.83 3.57 2.51
C GLU A 457 20.44 3.58 1.02
N SER A 458 19.52 2.71 0.63
CA SER A 458 19.01 2.64 -0.75
C SER A 458 18.26 3.92 -1.14
N ALA A 459 17.46 4.47 -0.23
CA ALA A 459 16.74 5.71 -0.44
C ALA A 459 17.68 6.90 -0.63
N LYS A 460 18.77 6.99 0.13
CA LYS A 460 19.78 8.07 -0.02
C LYS A 460 20.53 7.95 -1.35
N ALA A 461 20.80 6.73 -1.80
CA ALA A 461 21.52 6.47 -3.06
C ALA A 461 20.66 6.78 -4.30
N LEU A 462 19.33 6.65 -4.22
CA LEU A 462 18.41 6.76 -5.36
C LEU A 462 18.60 8.04 -6.18
N GLY A 463 18.89 9.17 -5.54
CA GLY A 463 19.11 10.44 -6.22
C GLY A 463 20.28 10.44 -7.18
N ALA A 464 21.32 9.64 -6.94
CA ALA A 464 22.51 9.53 -7.80
C ALA A 464 22.55 8.22 -8.61
N ALA A 465 21.64 7.29 -8.33
CA ALA A 465 21.68 5.95 -8.91
C ALA A 465 21.50 5.96 -10.44
N THR A 466 22.21 5.07 -11.12
CA THR A 466 21.80 4.59 -12.45
C THR A 466 20.59 3.67 -12.26
N LEU A 467 19.42 4.13 -12.69
CA LEU A 467 18.15 3.43 -12.46
C LEU A 467 18.06 2.05 -13.14
N THR A 468 18.80 1.82 -14.22
CA THR A 468 18.93 0.49 -14.87
C THR A 468 19.87 -0.46 -14.12
N MET A 469 20.43 -0.01 -13.00
CA MET A 469 21.33 -0.78 -12.14
C MET A 469 20.85 -0.78 -10.68
N LEU A 470 19.53 -0.73 -10.44
CA LEU A 470 19.06 -0.89 -9.06
C LEU A 470 19.48 -2.27 -8.51
N PRO A 471 19.88 -2.37 -7.23
CA PRO A 471 20.47 -3.61 -6.70
C PRO A 471 19.53 -4.81 -6.85
N GLY A 472 20.07 -5.98 -7.14
CA GLY A 472 19.34 -7.24 -7.37
C GLY A 472 18.68 -7.38 -8.74
N THR A 473 18.44 -6.27 -9.45
CA THR A 473 17.71 -6.29 -10.73
C THR A 473 18.56 -6.87 -11.87
N THR A 474 17.89 -7.54 -12.81
CA THR A 474 18.47 -7.91 -14.12
C THR A 474 17.81 -7.03 -15.18
N ALA A 475 18.55 -6.09 -15.77
CA ALA A 475 18.00 -5.04 -16.62
C ALA A 475 18.92 -4.65 -17.78
N ARG A 476 18.30 -4.21 -18.89
CA ARG A 476 19.02 -3.61 -20.03
C ARG A 476 19.54 -2.23 -19.67
N GLN A 477 20.79 -1.97 -20.03
CA GLN A 477 21.39 -0.66 -19.90
C GLN A 477 20.94 0.25 -21.04
N VAL A 478 20.00 1.16 -20.75
CA VAL A 478 19.50 2.14 -21.73
C VAL A 478 20.12 3.51 -21.50
N LYS A 479 20.30 4.28 -22.59
CA LYS A 479 20.90 5.61 -22.52
C LYS A 479 19.98 6.64 -21.88
N GLN A 480 18.67 6.51 -22.07
CA GLN A 480 17.67 7.44 -21.59
C GLN A 480 16.40 6.69 -21.19
N LEU A 481 15.84 7.08 -20.05
CA LEU A 481 14.52 6.66 -19.60
C LEU A 481 13.56 7.85 -19.71
N ASN A 482 12.31 7.57 -20.06
CA ASN A 482 11.24 8.54 -20.08
C ASN A 482 10.40 8.41 -18.80
N PRO A 483 10.02 9.53 -18.15
CA PRO A 483 9.14 9.49 -16.99
C PRO A 483 7.75 8.96 -17.39
N VAL A 484 7.12 8.24 -16.47
CA VAL A 484 5.82 7.59 -16.67
C VAL A 484 4.79 8.12 -15.68
N GLN A 485 3.54 8.24 -16.12
CA GLN A 485 2.38 8.34 -15.24
C GLN A 485 1.55 7.05 -15.32
N ASN A 486 1.68 6.19 -14.31
CA ASN A 486 1.13 4.84 -14.27
C ASN A 486 0.69 4.50 -12.83
N TRP A 487 -0.55 4.04 -12.65
CA TRP A 487 -1.13 3.75 -11.33
C TRP A 487 -1.01 2.28 -10.87
N ILE A 488 -0.56 1.38 -11.75
CA ILE A 488 -0.47 -0.07 -11.50
C ILE A 488 0.95 -0.63 -11.69
N GLY A 489 1.88 0.24 -12.11
CA GLY A 489 3.32 -0.01 -12.18
C GLY A 489 3.79 -1.02 -13.23
N TYR A 490 5.08 -1.35 -13.16
CA TYR A 490 5.74 -2.42 -13.92
C TYR A 490 5.90 -3.64 -13.01
N GLY A 491 5.75 -4.85 -13.57
CA GLY A 491 5.88 -6.11 -12.83
C GLY A 491 6.31 -7.27 -13.72
N SER A 492 5.88 -8.49 -13.39
CA SER A 492 6.24 -9.72 -14.11
C SER A 492 5.00 -10.47 -14.61
N LYS A 493 5.05 -11.01 -15.85
CA LYS A 493 4.03 -11.95 -16.37
C LYS A 493 4.17 -13.37 -15.81
N GLY A 494 5.29 -13.68 -15.14
CA GLY A 494 5.55 -15.00 -14.59
C GLY A 494 4.50 -15.39 -13.56
N ALA A 495 3.89 -16.56 -13.72
CA ALA A 495 2.88 -17.05 -12.78
C ALA A 495 3.50 -17.62 -11.49
N PHE A 496 4.80 -17.91 -11.48
CA PHE A 496 5.48 -18.49 -10.32
C PHE A 496 6.13 -17.40 -9.47
N ALA A 497 5.78 -17.38 -8.18
CA ALA A 497 6.56 -16.77 -7.11
C ALA A 497 6.18 -17.46 -5.79
N ALA A 498 7.17 -17.86 -5.00
CA ALA A 498 6.98 -18.45 -3.68
C ALA A 498 8.18 -18.18 -2.76
N GLY A 499 7.95 -18.35 -1.47
CA GLY A 499 8.98 -18.37 -0.45
C GLY A 499 8.64 -19.36 0.68
N ALA A 500 9.65 -20.04 1.18
CA ALA A 500 9.63 -20.94 2.33
C ALA A 500 10.62 -20.41 3.36
N VAL A 501 10.17 -20.23 4.60
CA VAL A 501 11.00 -19.74 5.71
C VAL A 501 10.93 -20.77 6.83
N ALA A 502 12.04 -21.45 7.08
CA ALA A 502 12.16 -22.46 8.12
C ALA A 502 12.15 -21.83 9.52
N PRO A 503 11.86 -22.61 10.58
CA PRO A 503 11.84 -22.10 11.96
C PRO A 503 13.16 -21.47 12.42
N ASP A 504 14.29 -22.00 11.95
CA ASP A 504 15.65 -21.49 12.22
C ASP A 504 15.98 -20.19 11.47
N GLN A 505 15.07 -19.73 10.60
CA GLN A 505 15.10 -18.55 9.75
C GLN A 505 15.79 -18.69 8.41
N ASP A 506 16.38 -19.85 8.08
CA ASP A 506 16.81 -20.17 6.72
C ASP A 506 15.59 -20.07 5.78
N ALA A 507 15.84 -19.62 4.56
CA ALA A 507 14.76 -19.26 3.67
C ALA A 507 15.14 -19.35 2.19
N ALA A 508 14.27 -20.02 1.44
CA ALA A 508 14.30 -20.06 -0.01
C ALA A 508 13.14 -19.24 -0.59
N ALA A 509 13.41 -18.30 -1.50
CA ALA A 509 12.38 -17.66 -2.31
C ALA A 509 12.80 -17.51 -3.77
N GLY A 510 11.84 -17.45 -4.69
CA GLY A 510 12.16 -17.22 -6.09
C GLY A 510 10.93 -16.98 -6.95
N PHE A 511 11.17 -16.44 -8.13
CA PHE A 511 10.13 -16.08 -9.09
C PHE A 511 10.59 -16.22 -10.54
N ILE A 512 9.60 -16.28 -11.44
CA ILE A 512 9.83 -16.17 -12.88
C ILE A 512 9.67 -14.69 -13.25
N PHE A 513 10.75 -14.07 -13.67
CA PHE A 513 10.78 -12.70 -14.15
C PHE A 513 10.50 -12.66 -15.67
N ASP A 514 9.43 -11.98 -16.06
CA ASP A 514 9.10 -11.63 -17.46
C ASP A 514 8.50 -10.22 -17.47
N LYS A 515 9.36 -9.21 -17.68
CA LYS A 515 9.02 -7.81 -17.43
C LYS A 515 7.82 -7.33 -18.24
N VAL A 516 6.90 -6.63 -17.58
CA VAL A 516 5.70 -6.04 -18.19
C VAL A 516 5.30 -4.72 -17.57
N ASN A 517 4.65 -3.86 -18.36
CA ASN A 517 3.92 -2.69 -17.87
C ASN A 517 2.42 -3.02 -17.79
N TYR A 518 1.88 -3.12 -16.57
CA TYR A 518 0.47 -3.50 -16.39
C TYR A 518 -0.51 -2.44 -16.91
N ALA A 519 -0.14 -1.17 -16.93
CA ALA A 519 -1.01 -0.12 -17.48
C ALA A 519 -1.29 -0.33 -18.98
N VAL A 520 -0.32 -0.85 -19.72
CA VAL A 520 -0.47 -1.18 -21.15
C VAL A 520 -1.25 -2.49 -21.33
N VAL A 521 -1.10 -3.45 -20.41
CA VAL A 521 -1.89 -4.69 -20.43
C VAL A 521 -3.37 -4.40 -20.18
N GLU A 522 -3.69 -3.59 -19.17
CA GLU A 522 -5.08 -3.24 -18.85
C GLU A 522 -5.70 -2.27 -19.85
N THR A 523 -4.89 -1.38 -20.43
CA THR A 523 -5.32 -0.43 -21.45
C THR A 523 -4.43 -0.54 -22.70
N PRO A 524 -4.72 -1.46 -23.64
CA PRO A 524 -3.87 -1.71 -24.80
C PRO A 524 -3.66 -0.52 -25.75
N THR A 525 -4.54 0.50 -25.69
CA THR A 525 -4.40 1.74 -26.46
C THR A 525 -3.39 2.72 -25.85
N ARG A 526 -2.93 2.47 -24.62
CA ARG A 526 -1.91 3.28 -23.95
C ARG A 526 -0.54 3.05 -24.62
N LYS A 527 0.17 4.14 -24.89
CA LYS A 527 1.57 4.09 -25.36
C LYS A 527 2.50 3.60 -24.24
N GLU A 528 3.43 2.71 -24.57
CA GLU A 528 4.58 2.38 -23.73
C GLU A 528 5.69 3.42 -23.91
N GLU A 529 6.08 4.08 -22.83
CA GLU A 529 7.11 5.13 -22.84
C GLU A 529 8.54 4.58 -22.89
N ASN A 530 8.76 3.36 -22.40
CA ASN A 530 10.07 2.71 -22.30
C ASN A 530 10.03 1.27 -22.85
N PRO A 531 9.81 1.04 -24.16
CA PRO A 531 9.70 -0.33 -24.70
C PRO A 531 11.01 -1.11 -24.61
N GLU A 532 12.15 -0.42 -24.58
CA GLU A 532 13.51 -1.00 -24.59
C GLU A 532 13.83 -1.82 -23.34
N ILE A 533 13.26 -1.45 -22.18
CA ILE A 533 13.51 -2.15 -20.92
C ILE A 533 12.65 -3.40 -20.78
N LEU A 534 11.64 -3.57 -21.64
CA LEU A 534 10.80 -4.77 -21.70
C LEU A 534 11.54 -5.90 -22.43
N LYS A 535 10.88 -7.06 -22.59
CA LYS A 535 11.40 -8.20 -23.37
C LYS A 535 12.68 -8.80 -22.79
N LEU A 536 12.71 -8.91 -21.46
CA LEU A 536 13.78 -9.56 -20.71
C LEU A 536 13.15 -10.59 -19.78
N ARG A 537 13.72 -11.80 -19.75
CA ARG A 537 13.29 -12.90 -18.90
C ARG A 537 14.44 -13.49 -18.11
N ALA A 538 14.13 -13.97 -16.91
CA ALA A 538 15.04 -14.76 -16.08
C ALA A 538 14.25 -15.51 -15.00
N ASN A 539 14.80 -16.61 -14.51
CA ASN A 539 14.40 -17.16 -13.21
C ASN A 539 15.38 -16.66 -12.15
N LYS A 540 14.86 -16.16 -11.04
CA LYS A 540 15.65 -15.57 -9.96
C LYS A 540 15.26 -16.23 -8.65
N ALA A 541 16.25 -16.70 -7.90
CA ALA A 541 16.09 -17.32 -6.60
C ALA A 541 17.04 -16.72 -5.57
N TYR A 542 16.63 -16.75 -4.32
CA TYR A 542 17.24 -16.11 -3.18
C TYR A 542 17.19 -17.06 -1.99
N PHE A 543 18.31 -17.18 -1.30
CA PHE A 543 18.58 -18.21 -0.30
C PHE A 543 19.24 -17.55 0.91
N PHE A 544 18.91 -18.02 2.10
CA PHE A 544 19.56 -17.59 3.34
C PHE A 544 20.09 -18.83 4.05
N PHE A 545 21.40 -18.87 4.25
CA PHE A 545 22.08 -19.87 5.08
C PHE A 545 22.72 -19.14 6.27
N GLY A 546 22.03 -19.08 7.40
CA GLY A 546 22.38 -18.14 8.47
C GLY A 546 22.44 -16.72 7.92
N ASP A 547 23.49 -15.96 8.21
CA ASP A 547 23.68 -14.58 7.73
C ASP A 547 24.21 -14.45 6.29
N LEU A 548 24.41 -15.57 5.58
CA LEU A 548 24.83 -15.56 4.19
C LEU A 548 23.64 -15.58 3.24
N PHE A 549 23.47 -14.50 2.49
CA PHE A 549 22.50 -14.40 1.41
C PHE A 549 23.12 -14.90 0.10
N LEU A 550 22.44 -15.79 -0.61
CA LEU A 550 22.82 -16.26 -1.95
C LEU A 550 21.71 -15.93 -2.94
N ALA A 551 22.07 -15.31 -4.06
CA ALA A 551 21.18 -15.07 -5.18
C ALA A 551 21.64 -15.83 -6.42
N LEU A 552 20.72 -16.58 -7.02
CA LEU A 552 20.91 -17.31 -8.26
C LEU A 552 20.03 -16.74 -9.37
N GLY A 553 20.58 -16.66 -10.57
CA GLY A 553 19.85 -16.33 -11.79
C GLY A 553 20.10 -17.37 -12.87
N ALA A 554 19.06 -17.76 -13.60
CA ALA A 554 19.14 -18.70 -14.72
C ALA A 554 18.20 -18.29 -15.86
N GLY A 555 18.52 -18.73 -17.09
CA GLY A 555 17.69 -18.47 -18.26
C GLY A 555 17.60 -17.00 -18.65
N ILE A 556 18.62 -16.20 -18.30
CA ILE A 556 18.64 -14.76 -18.61
C ILE A 556 18.65 -14.61 -20.12
N THR A 557 17.57 -14.09 -20.68
CA THR A 557 17.36 -14.07 -22.12
C THR A 557 16.88 -12.69 -22.56
N ASN A 558 17.67 -12.06 -23.42
CA ASN A 558 17.27 -10.84 -24.11
C ASN A 558 16.39 -11.18 -25.32
N LEU A 559 15.08 -10.94 -25.21
CA LEU A 559 14.12 -11.23 -26.29
C LEU A 559 13.98 -10.09 -27.30
N ALA A 560 14.71 -9.00 -27.12
CA ALA A 560 14.74 -7.87 -28.04
C ALA A 560 16.18 -7.35 -28.23
N PRO A 561 17.10 -8.18 -28.77
CA PRO A 561 18.49 -7.77 -28.99
C PRO A 561 18.62 -6.64 -30.01
N GLU A 562 17.59 -6.32 -30.79
CA GLU A 562 17.54 -5.15 -31.68
C GLU A 562 17.70 -3.82 -30.92
N TYR A 563 17.23 -3.73 -29.67
CA TYR A 563 17.52 -2.58 -28.81
C TYR A 563 18.98 -2.61 -28.35
N GLY A 564 19.63 -1.44 -28.34
CA GLY A 564 21.01 -1.30 -27.88
C GLY A 564 21.15 -1.48 -26.36
N GLY A 565 22.38 -1.70 -25.90
CA GLY A 565 22.69 -1.84 -24.48
C GLY A 565 22.80 -3.30 -24.02
N ASP A 566 23.75 -3.55 -23.12
CA ASP A 566 23.98 -4.86 -22.53
C ASP A 566 22.99 -5.14 -21.39
N ILE A 567 22.82 -6.42 -21.06
CA ILE A 567 21.99 -6.86 -19.93
C ILE A 567 22.88 -7.03 -18.71
N PHE A 568 22.60 -6.26 -17.65
CA PHE A 568 23.33 -6.37 -16.39
C PHE A 568 22.46 -7.01 -15.33
N THR A 569 23.06 -7.85 -14.49
CA THR A 569 22.55 -8.12 -13.15
C THR A 569 23.35 -7.28 -12.16
N THR A 570 22.68 -6.42 -11.40
CA THR A 570 23.37 -5.59 -10.39
C THR A 570 23.37 -6.32 -9.06
N VAL A 571 24.53 -6.46 -8.44
CA VAL A 571 24.68 -7.01 -7.08
C VAL A 571 24.37 -5.92 -6.06
N GLU A 572 25.02 -4.76 -6.19
CA GLU A 572 24.82 -3.62 -5.31
C GLU A 572 25.03 -2.29 -6.05
N GLN A 573 24.29 -1.26 -5.64
CA GLN A 573 24.49 0.14 -5.98
C GLN A 573 23.98 1.04 -4.83
N THR A 574 24.88 1.39 -3.92
CA THR A 574 24.59 2.24 -2.74
C THR A 574 25.63 3.32 -2.57
N LEU A 575 25.41 4.26 -1.64
CA LEU A 575 26.46 5.17 -1.19
C LEU A 575 27.68 4.37 -0.72
N LYS A 576 28.87 4.80 -1.13
CA LYS A 576 30.11 4.23 -0.63
C LYS A 576 30.28 4.58 0.84
N LYS A 577 30.57 3.58 1.66
CA LYS A 577 30.90 3.74 3.07
C LYS A 577 31.89 2.66 3.49
N GLY A 578 33.00 3.08 4.13
CA GLY A 578 34.12 2.20 4.42
C GLY A 578 35.21 2.29 3.35
N GLY A 579 36.22 1.41 3.45
CA GLY A 579 37.38 1.40 2.57
C GLY A 579 37.21 0.56 1.30
N SER A 580 36.11 -0.20 1.21
CA SER A 580 35.92 -1.28 0.22
C SER A 580 37.12 -2.22 0.07
N PRO A 581 37.67 -2.76 1.18
CA PRO A 581 38.71 -3.78 1.10
C PRO A 581 38.25 -4.97 0.25
N VAL A 582 39.20 -5.51 -0.51
CA VAL A 582 39.01 -6.71 -1.32
C VAL A 582 39.78 -7.86 -0.68
N VAL A 583 39.09 -8.97 -0.44
CA VAL A 583 39.71 -10.21 0.06
C VAL A 583 39.39 -11.34 -0.90
N SER A 584 40.41 -12.10 -1.32
CA SER A 584 40.22 -13.30 -2.13
C SER A 584 40.04 -14.52 -1.23
N LYS A 585 38.89 -15.19 -1.32
CA LYS A 585 38.61 -16.42 -0.55
C LYS A 585 37.66 -17.33 -1.32
N HIS A 586 37.90 -18.64 -1.31
CA HIS A 586 37.13 -19.64 -2.07
C HIS A 586 37.04 -19.36 -3.58
N GLY A 587 38.07 -18.74 -4.17
CA GLY A 587 38.05 -18.35 -5.59
C GLY A 587 37.10 -17.19 -5.92
N VAL A 588 36.65 -16.44 -4.90
CA VAL A 588 35.79 -15.27 -5.02
C VAL A 588 36.53 -14.04 -4.51
N GLU A 589 36.42 -12.93 -5.24
CA GLU A 589 36.80 -11.61 -4.75
C GLU A 589 35.64 -11.02 -3.94
N TRP A 590 35.87 -10.84 -2.65
CA TRP A 590 34.91 -10.28 -1.72
C TRP A 590 35.19 -8.80 -1.51
N VAL A 591 34.19 -7.96 -1.76
CA VAL A 591 34.30 -6.50 -1.64
C VAL A 591 33.40 -6.02 -0.51
N GLU A 592 33.93 -5.22 0.41
CA GLU A 592 33.13 -4.65 1.50
C GLU A 592 32.48 -3.32 1.08
N ASN A 593 31.25 -3.07 1.56
CA ASN A 593 30.67 -1.73 1.59
C ASN A 593 29.58 -1.65 2.67
N ASN A 594 29.60 -0.60 3.49
CA ASN A 594 28.63 -0.37 4.57
C ASN A 594 28.49 -1.56 5.54
N GLY A 595 29.60 -2.26 5.79
CA GLY A 595 29.65 -3.44 6.65
C GLY A 595 29.03 -4.69 6.04
N PHE A 596 28.60 -4.69 4.77
CA PHE A 596 28.24 -5.91 4.03
C PHE A 596 29.42 -6.34 3.16
N VAL A 597 29.52 -7.64 2.88
CA VAL A 597 30.60 -8.20 2.06
C VAL A 597 30.00 -8.95 0.87
N TYR A 598 30.29 -8.47 -0.34
CA TYR A 598 29.69 -8.93 -1.59
C TYR A 598 30.68 -9.78 -2.38
N GLY A 599 30.25 -10.89 -2.96
CA GLY A 599 31.10 -11.74 -3.79
C GLY A 599 30.33 -12.42 -4.90
N VAL A 600 30.84 -12.40 -6.13
CA VAL A 600 30.26 -13.13 -7.26
C VAL A 600 31.08 -14.38 -7.51
N LEU A 601 30.44 -15.54 -7.61
CA LEU A 601 31.12 -16.82 -7.82
C LEU A 601 31.44 -17.00 -9.31
N PRO A 602 32.73 -16.90 -9.73
CA PRO A 602 33.06 -16.90 -11.15
C PRO A 602 32.70 -18.20 -11.88
N PRO A 603 32.97 -19.42 -11.33
CA PRO A 603 32.59 -20.67 -12.00
C PRO A 603 31.08 -20.86 -12.20
N ALA A 604 30.25 -20.15 -11.44
CA ALA A 604 28.79 -20.23 -11.49
C ALA A 604 28.15 -18.98 -12.10
N THR A 605 28.90 -18.18 -12.86
CA THR A 605 28.43 -16.94 -13.47
C THR A 605 28.89 -16.82 -14.93
N ALA A 606 27.95 -16.59 -15.84
CA ALA A 606 28.22 -16.26 -17.24
C ALA A 606 28.11 -14.74 -17.44
N GLY A 607 29.26 -14.07 -17.54
CA GLY A 607 29.32 -12.62 -17.77
C GLY A 607 30.61 -12.01 -17.20
N LYS A 608 30.82 -10.72 -17.46
CA LYS A 608 31.95 -9.97 -16.90
C LYS A 608 31.55 -9.40 -15.54
N ILE A 609 32.27 -9.78 -14.51
CA ILE A 609 32.10 -9.25 -13.15
C ILE A 609 32.86 -7.94 -13.05
N ALA A 610 32.21 -6.90 -12.53
CA ALA A 610 32.84 -5.60 -12.34
C ALA A 610 32.34 -4.93 -11.06
N HIS A 611 33.20 -4.14 -10.43
CA HIS A 611 32.82 -3.22 -9.39
C HIS A 611 33.59 -1.91 -9.52
N LYS A 612 33.00 -0.81 -9.04
CA LYS A 612 33.66 0.50 -8.98
C LYS A 612 33.09 1.36 -7.87
N SER A 613 33.88 2.35 -7.46
CA SER A 613 33.37 3.52 -6.73
C SER A 613 33.47 4.74 -7.64
N GLU A 614 32.40 5.52 -7.74
CA GLU A 614 32.41 6.74 -8.55
C GLU A 614 31.65 7.89 -7.87
N LYS A 615 32.18 9.10 -8.04
CA LYS A 615 31.52 10.33 -7.60
C LYS A 615 30.50 10.77 -8.64
N ARG A 616 29.29 11.10 -8.18
CA ARG A 616 28.17 11.53 -9.03
C ARG A 616 27.39 12.63 -8.34
N MET A 617 26.90 13.58 -9.14
CA MET A 617 25.89 14.53 -8.68
C MET A 617 24.54 13.83 -8.56
N THR A 618 23.85 14.03 -7.43
CA THR A 618 22.45 13.63 -7.31
C THR A 618 21.60 14.41 -8.33
N GLY A 619 20.62 13.76 -8.94
CA GLY A 619 19.68 14.32 -9.90
C GLY A 619 18.23 14.28 -9.41
N TRP A 620 17.95 14.69 -8.17
CA TRP A 620 16.60 14.62 -7.58
C TRP A 620 15.54 15.33 -8.42
N ARG A 621 15.90 16.45 -9.06
CA ARG A 621 15.00 17.23 -9.92
C ARG A 621 14.55 16.46 -11.15
N LYS A 622 15.37 15.50 -11.61
CA LYS A 622 15.07 14.66 -12.78
C LYS A 622 14.06 13.56 -12.47
N LEU A 623 13.94 13.15 -11.21
CA LEU A 623 13.06 12.05 -10.82
C LEU A 623 11.59 12.51 -10.62
N SER A 624 11.37 13.79 -10.31
CA SER A 624 10.04 14.35 -10.08
C SER A 624 9.99 15.86 -10.31
N GLN A 625 8.90 16.36 -10.90
CA GLN A 625 8.63 17.80 -10.96
C GLN A 625 8.38 18.42 -9.57
N ALA A 626 7.95 17.62 -8.58
CA ALA A 626 7.83 18.09 -7.20
C ALA A 626 9.18 18.47 -6.59
N ASN A 627 10.27 17.90 -7.09
CA ASN A 627 11.63 18.16 -6.62
C ASN A 627 12.27 19.38 -7.28
N LYS A 628 11.53 20.25 -7.99
CA LYS A 628 12.10 21.40 -8.71
C LYS A 628 13.04 22.29 -7.88
N ASN A 629 12.81 22.36 -6.56
CA ASN A 629 13.60 23.15 -5.61
C ASN A 629 14.58 22.30 -4.77
N ALA A 630 14.72 21.00 -5.05
CA ALA A 630 15.64 20.14 -4.32
C ALA A 630 17.10 20.59 -4.52
N GLY A 631 17.89 20.54 -3.46
CA GLY A 631 19.35 20.64 -3.55
C GLY A 631 19.92 19.41 -4.25
N GLU A 632 21.01 19.61 -4.99
CA GLU A 632 21.77 18.53 -5.63
C GLU A 632 23.22 18.63 -5.17
N ASN A 633 23.80 17.51 -4.76
CA ASN A 633 25.16 17.44 -4.22
C ASN A 633 25.92 16.25 -4.80
N GLU A 634 27.25 16.32 -4.73
CA GLU A 634 28.10 15.18 -5.10
C GLU A 634 28.03 14.12 -3.98
N VAL A 635 27.90 12.86 -4.39
CA VAL A 635 28.00 11.68 -3.53
C VAL A 635 28.87 10.63 -4.21
N GLU A 636 29.47 9.73 -3.45
CA GLU A 636 30.20 8.59 -4.00
C GLU A 636 29.32 7.34 -3.93
N LEU A 637 29.14 6.65 -5.06
CA LEU A 637 28.43 5.38 -5.15
C LEU A 637 29.41 4.24 -5.30
N PHE A 638 29.21 3.18 -4.52
CA PHE A 638 29.75 1.85 -4.79
C PHE A 638 28.77 1.13 -5.72
N SER A 639 29.28 0.44 -6.74
CA SER A 639 28.49 -0.41 -7.63
C SER A 639 29.22 -1.71 -7.93
N MET A 640 28.51 -2.83 -7.91
CA MET A 640 28.99 -4.14 -8.34
C MET A 640 27.93 -4.80 -9.23
N TRP A 641 28.34 -5.34 -10.38
CA TRP A 641 27.42 -5.92 -11.36
C TRP A 641 28.08 -7.01 -12.20
N ILE A 642 27.23 -7.73 -12.92
CA ILE A 642 27.59 -8.76 -13.89
C ILE A 642 27.03 -8.31 -15.23
N ASP A 643 27.91 -8.15 -16.21
CA ASP A 643 27.56 -7.86 -17.60
C ASP A 643 27.41 -9.15 -18.39
N HIS A 644 26.18 -9.50 -18.75
CA HIS A 644 25.85 -10.69 -19.53
C HIS A 644 25.98 -10.46 -21.06
N GLY A 645 26.23 -9.22 -21.48
CA GLY A 645 26.24 -8.80 -22.88
C GLY A 645 24.85 -8.62 -23.49
N ARG A 646 24.80 -7.91 -24.60
CA ARG A 646 23.57 -7.61 -25.35
C ARG A 646 22.83 -8.85 -25.84
N ASN A 647 23.54 -9.83 -26.38
CA ASN A 647 22.92 -11.00 -27.03
C ASN A 647 22.77 -12.19 -26.09
N VAL A 648 22.66 -11.94 -24.77
CA VAL A 648 22.52 -13.03 -23.80
C VAL A 648 21.29 -13.89 -24.12
N ASP A 649 21.53 -15.18 -24.27
CA ASP A 649 20.53 -16.23 -24.39
C ASP A 649 20.92 -17.34 -23.41
N ASN A 650 20.01 -17.67 -22.50
CA ASN A 650 20.24 -18.62 -21.40
C ASN A 650 21.44 -18.28 -20.49
N GLY A 651 21.63 -16.99 -20.16
CA GLY A 651 22.64 -16.55 -19.18
C GLY A 651 22.31 -16.95 -17.73
N PHE A 652 23.32 -16.92 -16.86
CA PHE A 652 23.18 -17.28 -15.45
C PHE A 652 24.17 -16.51 -14.55
N TYR A 653 23.85 -16.39 -13.26
CA TYR A 653 24.73 -15.83 -12.23
C TYR A 653 24.57 -16.55 -10.89
N ALA A 654 25.60 -16.41 -10.06
CA ALA A 654 25.54 -16.70 -8.62
C ALA A 654 26.35 -15.65 -7.85
N TYR A 655 25.71 -14.94 -6.92
CA TYR A 655 26.37 -14.00 -6.04
C TYR A 655 25.93 -14.16 -4.58
N PHE A 656 26.81 -13.75 -3.69
CA PHE A 656 26.66 -13.82 -2.25
C PHE A 656 26.73 -12.44 -1.63
N VAL A 657 26.01 -12.25 -0.53
CA VAL A 657 26.13 -11.10 0.36
C VAL A 657 26.20 -11.62 1.79
N SER A 658 27.34 -11.42 2.45
CA SER A 658 27.49 -11.74 3.86
C SER A 658 26.98 -10.57 4.70
N CYS A 659 25.91 -10.83 5.47
CA CYS A 659 25.24 -9.83 6.29
C CYS A 659 25.94 -9.61 7.65
N ASP A 660 26.89 -10.46 8.02
CA ASP A 660 27.74 -10.32 9.22
C ASP A 660 29.01 -9.47 8.98
N GLY A 661 29.25 -9.07 7.73
CA GLY A 661 30.38 -8.24 7.33
C GLY A 661 31.72 -8.98 7.18
N LYS A 662 31.71 -10.31 7.08
CA LYS A 662 32.93 -11.11 6.89
C LYS A 662 32.82 -11.99 5.65
N ALA A 663 33.96 -12.25 5.01
CA ALA A 663 33.99 -13.28 3.97
C ALA A 663 33.71 -14.65 4.62
N PRO A 664 32.73 -15.42 4.10
CA PRO A 664 32.29 -16.65 4.76
C PRO A 664 33.42 -17.68 4.85
N GLU A 665 33.38 -18.54 5.88
CA GLU A 665 34.33 -19.65 6.06
C GLU A 665 34.05 -20.84 5.13
N ARG A 666 32.79 -20.99 4.73
CA ARG A 666 32.32 -22.03 3.81
C ARG A 666 31.24 -21.46 2.92
N LEU A 667 31.17 -21.95 1.69
CA LEU A 667 30.12 -21.60 0.75
C LEU A 667 29.12 -22.75 0.62
N PRO A 668 27.82 -22.47 0.47
CA PRO A 668 26.85 -23.45 0.04
C PRO A 668 27.26 -24.09 -1.30
N GLU A 669 27.04 -25.40 -1.42
CA GLU A 669 27.16 -26.11 -2.69
C GLU A 669 25.96 -25.76 -3.58
N ILE A 670 26.20 -25.19 -4.76
CA ILE A 670 25.12 -24.94 -5.74
C ILE A 670 24.80 -26.27 -6.43
N LEU A 671 23.69 -26.88 -6.03
CA LEU A 671 23.23 -28.18 -6.56
C LEU A 671 22.64 -28.04 -7.96
N ALA A 672 21.96 -26.92 -8.25
CA ALA A 672 21.41 -26.62 -9.55
C ALA A 672 21.18 -25.12 -9.74
N ASN A 673 21.38 -24.62 -10.96
CA ASN A 673 21.00 -23.26 -11.34
C ASN A 673 20.44 -23.25 -12.78
N THR A 674 19.17 -23.63 -12.92
CA THR A 674 18.50 -23.81 -14.21
C THR A 674 17.11 -23.15 -14.22
N VAL A 675 16.50 -23.03 -15.40
CA VAL A 675 15.11 -22.55 -15.52
C VAL A 675 14.05 -23.50 -14.93
N LYS A 676 14.44 -24.71 -14.54
CA LYS A 676 13.53 -25.72 -13.95
C LYS A 676 13.68 -25.82 -12.44
N VAL A 677 14.90 -25.70 -11.94
CA VAL A 677 15.22 -25.72 -10.52
C VAL A 677 16.44 -24.85 -10.24
N GLN A 678 16.41 -24.14 -9.12
CA GLN A 678 17.57 -23.48 -8.53
C GLN A 678 17.68 -23.97 -7.08
N ALA A 679 18.85 -24.45 -6.67
CA ALA A 679 19.01 -25.07 -5.36
C ALA A 679 20.46 -25.00 -4.86
N ALA A 680 20.62 -24.91 -3.55
CA ALA A 680 21.90 -24.97 -2.87
C ALA A 680 21.79 -25.75 -1.54
N ALA A 681 22.93 -26.19 -1.01
CA ALA A 681 22.99 -26.91 0.26
C ALA A 681 24.17 -26.49 1.13
N LEU A 682 23.96 -26.44 2.44
CA LEU A 682 24.98 -26.21 3.46
C LEU A 682 24.57 -26.88 4.77
N ASP A 683 25.50 -27.59 5.43
CA ASP A 683 25.35 -28.11 6.80
C ASP A 683 24.07 -28.93 7.09
N GLY A 684 23.60 -29.71 6.12
CA GLY A 684 22.38 -30.52 6.28
C GLY A 684 21.11 -29.80 5.86
N THR A 685 21.18 -28.52 5.50
CA THR A 685 20.07 -27.76 4.91
C THR A 685 20.16 -27.80 3.39
N VAL A 686 19.05 -28.16 2.73
CA VAL A 686 18.85 -28.02 1.28
C VAL A 686 17.76 -26.99 1.04
N GLU A 687 18.10 -25.92 0.33
CA GLU A 687 17.16 -24.90 -0.10
C GLU A 687 16.95 -24.98 -1.62
N ALA A 688 15.70 -24.98 -2.07
CA ALA A 688 15.38 -25.19 -3.48
C ALA A 688 14.11 -24.46 -3.93
N ILE A 689 14.17 -23.93 -5.16
CA ILE A 689 13.02 -23.41 -5.90
C ILE A 689 12.78 -24.33 -7.10
N PHE A 690 11.70 -25.11 -7.04
CA PHE A 690 11.26 -25.97 -8.12
C PHE A 690 10.24 -25.22 -8.99
N TYR A 691 10.68 -24.72 -10.14
CA TYR A 691 9.78 -24.16 -11.15
C TYR A 691 9.03 -25.24 -11.94
N ASP A 692 9.62 -26.44 -12.04
CA ASP A 692 9.09 -27.61 -12.74
C ASP A 692 9.15 -28.84 -11.82
N ALA A 693 7.97 -29.41 -11.51
CA ALA A 693 7.84 -30.58 -10.62
C ALA A 693 8.39 -31.89 -11.22
N SER A 694 8.69 -31.91 -12.53
CA SER A 694 9.29 -33.09 -13.17
C SER A 694 10.75 -33.32 -12.76
N VAL A 695 11.40 -32.32 -12.16
CA VAL A 695 12.80 -32.39 -11.77
C VAL A 695 13.04 -33.44 -10.68
N ARG A 696 14.20 -34.09 -10.76
CA ARG A 696 14.79 -34.93 -9.73
C ARG A 696 16.10 -34.28 -9.28
N LEU A 697 16.08 -33.59 -8.15
CA LEU A 697 17.24 -32.87 -7.63
C LEU A 697 18.13 -33.84 -6.85
N LYS A 698 19.39 -34.00 -7.28
CA LYS A 698 20.38 -34.75 -6.52
C LYS A 698 20.90 -33.88 -5.38
N THR A 699 20.93 -34.43 -4.17
CA THR A 699 21.46 -33.76 -2.98
C THR A 699 22.39 -34.71 -2.21
N PRO A 700 23.17 -34.20 -1.24
CA PRO A 700 23.94 -35.06 -0.33
C PRO A 700 23.10 -36.07 0.47
N HIS A 701 21.78 -35.87 0.55
CA HIS A 701 20.84 -36.70 1.32
C HIS A 701 19.96 -37.60 0.42
N GLY A 702 20.33 -37.78 -0.84
CA GLY A 702 19.60 -38.58 -1.82
C GLY A 702 18.90 -37.72 -2.88
N THR A 703 17.97 -38.34 -3.61
CA THR A 703 17.23 -37.62 -4.67
C THR A 703 15.95 -37.02 -4.10
N ILE A 704 15.79 -35.70 -4.22
CA ILE A 704 14.57 -34.98 -3.85
C ILE A 704 13.71 -34.75 -5.10
N SER A 705 12.40 -34.96 -4.97
CA SER A 705 11.40 -34.58 -5.97
C SER A 705 10.13 -34.08 -5.32
N VAL A 706 9.35 -33.28 -6.05
CA VAL A 706 8.15 -32.60 -5.52
C VAL A 706 6.94 -32.88 -6.41
N SER A 707 5.75 -32.88 -5.82
CA SER A 707 4.50 -33.13 -6.57
C SER A 707 3.94 -31.92 -7.32
N ALA A 708 4.42 -30.71 -7.01
CA ALA A 708 4.03 -29.47 -7.66
C ALA A 708 5.18 -28.44 -7.58
N PRO A 709 5.23 -27.42 -8.47
CA PRO A 709 6.19 -26.34 -8.36
C PRO A 709 6.10 -25.63 -7.00
N CYS A 710 7.23 -25.47 -6.31
CA CYS A 710 7.26 -24.98 -4.93
C CYS A 710 8.59 -24.31 -4.55
N ALA A 711 8.55 -23.50 -3.50
CA ALA A 711 9.73 -23.22 -2.68
C ALA A 711 9.85 -24.29 -1.59
N LEU A 712 11.09 -24.71 -1.29
CA LEU A 712 11.40 -25.76 -0.32
C LEU A 712 12.64 -25.39 0.50
N VAL A 713 12.53 -25.55 1.82
CA VAL A 713 13.66 -25.69 2.74
C VAL A 713 13.54 -27.07 3.39
N ALA A 714 14.60 -27.86 3.33
CA ALA A 714 14.66 -29.20 3.91
C ALA A 714 15.90 -29.33 4.82
N GLU A 715 15.67 -29.47 6.12
CA GLU A 715 16.71 -29.56 7.14
C GLU A 715 16.85 -31.01 7.62
N PHE A 716 18.02 -31.61 7.39
CA PHE A 716 18.32 -33.00 7.75
C PHE A 716 19.20 -33.06 9.00
N ASP A 717 18.74 -33.80 10.03
CA ASP A 717 19.55 -34.09 11.24
C ASP A 717 20.08 -35.54 11.27
N GLY A 718 19.91 -36.27 10.17
CA GLY A 718 20.31 -37.66 10.00
C GLY A 718 19.23 -38.69 10.37
N ALA A 719 18.40 -38.40 11.38
CA ALA A 719 17.29 -39.29 11.79
C ALA A 719 15.92 -38.79 11.29
N SER A 720 15.81 -37.49 11.07
CA SER A 720 14.60 -36.79 10.67
C SER A 720 14.89 -35.76 9.58
N VAL A 721 13.83 -35.32 8.93
CA VAL A 721 13.84 -34.17 8.02
C VAL A 721 12.72 -33.21 8.40
N GLU A 722 13.07 -31.94 8.60
CA GLU A 722 12.09 -30.86 8.74
C GLU A 722 11.90 -30.19 7.39
N LEU A 723 10.67 -30.25 6.88
CA LEU A 723 10.32 -29.71 5.58
C LEU A 723 9.47 -28.46 5.75
N THR A 724 9.91 -27.36 5.16
CA THR A 724 9.11 -26.15 4.97
C THR A 724 8.89 -25.89 3.49
N ALA A 725 7.64 -25.82 3.04
CA ALA A 725 7.35 -25.62 1.62
C ALA A 725 6.10 -24.78 1.36
N ALA A 726 6.12 -24.06 0.24
CA ALA A 726 5.00 -23.25 -0.26
C ALA A 726 4.78 -23.50 -1.76
N ASP A 727 3.51 -23.55 -2.18
CA ASP A 727 3.13 -23.66 -3.59
C ASP A 727 3.47 -22.39 -4.37
N GLY A 728 4.26 -22.53 -5.43
CA GLY A 728 4.70 -21.44 -6.29
C GLY A 728 3.62 -20.82 -7.17
N LEU A 729 2.52 -21.53 -7.39
CA LEU A 729 1.44 -21.12 -8.28
C LEU A 729 0.17 -20.68 -7.52
N MET A 730 0.15 -20.86 -6.19
CA MET A 730 -1.03 -20.62 -5.35
C MET A 730 -2.31 -21.29 -5.91
N ASN A 731 -2.19 -22.57 -6.28
CA ASN A 731 -3.26 -23.37 -6.83
C ASN A 731 -4.28 -23.73 -5.73
N ARG A 732 -5.50 -23.19 -5.86
CA ARG A 732 -6.62 -23.39 -4.92
C ARG A 732 -7.01 -24.86 -4.70
N ASN A 733 -6.66 -25.74 -5.64
CA ASN A 733 -6.97 -27.16 -5.61
C ASN A 733 -5.85 -28.00 -4.99
N LEU A 734 -4.65 -27.44 -4.80
CA LEU A 734 -3.52 -28.14 -4.18
C LEU A 734 -3.65 -28.05 -2.66
N ARG A 735 -4.12 -29.13 -2.04
CA ARG A 735 -4.29 -29.22 -0.57
C ARG A 735 -3.07 -29.77 0.15
N GLU A 736 -2.25 -30.51 -0.58
CA GLU A 736 -1.10 -31.21 -0.04
C GLU A 736 0.05 -31.15 -1.05
N LEU A 737 1.27 -30.95 -0.55
CA LEU A 737 2.50 -31.06 -1.32
C LEU A 737 3.27 -32.29 -0.84
N ALA A 738 3.56 -33.21 -1.76
CA ALA A 738 4.42 -34.35 -1.47
C ALA A 738 5.86 -34.03 -1.87
N VAL A 739 6.78 -34.14 -0.92
CA VAL A 739 8.23 -34.09 -1.11
C VAL A 739 8.76 -35.50 -0.94
N THR A 740 9.31 -36.08 -2.00
CA THR A 740 9.87 -37.44 -1.97
C THR A 740 11.38 -37.35 -1.84
N VAL A 741 11.94 -37.94 -0.78
CA VAL A 741 13.38 -38.06 -0.57
C VAL A 741 13.75 -39.54 -0.71
N ASP A 742 14.60 -39.83 -1.69
CA ASP A 742 15.08 -41.17 -2.03
C ASP A 742 13.97 -42.24 -2.12
N GLY A 743 12.87 -41.87 -2.80
CA GLY A 743 11.71 -42.74 -3.01
C GLY A 743 10.67 -42.75 -1.88
N LYS A 744 10.98 -42.21 -0.69
CA LYS A 744 10.03 -42.10 0.43
C LYS A 744 9.26 -40.75 0.39
N PRO A 745 7.93 -40.75 0.27
CA PRO A 745 7.14 -39.52 0.19
C PRO A 745 6.79 -38.97 1.59
N TYR A 746 7.01 -37.66 1.77
CA TYR A 746 6.60 -36.88 2.93
C TYR A 746 5.57 -35.83 2.51
N ARG A 747 4.47 -35.73 3.25
CA ARG A 747 3.29 -34.97 2.84
C ARG A 747 3.05 -33.77 3.75
N LEU A 748 3.07 -32.57 3.17
CA LEU A 748 2.77 -31.30 3.83
C LEU A 748 1.36 -30.86 3.47
N GLU A 749 0.51 -30.67 4.47
CA GLU A 749 -0.79 -30.02 4.29
C GLU A 749 -0.57 -28.52 4.07
N LEU A 750 -1.01 -28.02 2.91
CA LEU A 750 -0.83 -26.62 2.56
C LEU A 750 -1.99 -25.77 3.12
N PRO A 751 -1.71 -24.57 3.66
CA PRO A 751 -2.75 -23.63 4.05
C PRO A 751 -3.67 -23.28 2.87
N GLY A 752 -4.98 -23.33 3.11
CA GLY A 752 -6.00 -22.90 2.16
C GLY A 752 -6.65 -21.57 2.54
N GLY A 753 -7.76 -21.23 1.87
CA GLY A 753 -8.54 -20.05 2.21
C GLY A 753 -7.75 -18.76 2.01
N GLU A 754 -7.82 -17.82 2.96
CA GLU A 754 -7.09 -16.55 2.88
C GLU A 754 -5.56 -16.73 3.00
N LEU A 755 -5.10 -17.86 3.55
CA LEU A 755 -3.69 -18.19 3.77
C LEU A 755 -3.06 -18.98 2.62
N LEU A 756 -3.77 -19.18 1.51
CA LEU A 756 -3.22 -19.80 0.31
C LEU A 756 -1.92 -19.10 -0.09
N GLY A 757 -0.84 -19.87 -0.32
CA GLY A 757 0.52 -19.37 -0.61
C GLY A 757 1.43 -19.23 0.62
N LYS A 758 0.89 -19.32 1.84
CA LYS A 758 1.70 -19.46 3.06
C LYS A 758 2.39 -20.82 3.08
N ALA A 759 3.64 -20.87 3.53
CA ALA A 759 4.37 -22.11 3.70
C ALA A 759 3.78 -22.99 4.83
N ALA A 760 3.92 -24.30 4.68
CA ALA A 760 3.69 -25.30 5.72
C ALA A 760 5.02 -25.88 6.19
N THR A 761 5.14 -26.15 7.49
CA THR A 761 6.32 -26.78 8.10
C THR A 761 5.93 -28.04 8.85
N LYS A 762 6.68 -29.13 8.67
CA LYS A 762 6.50 -30.37 9.43
C LYS A 762 7.79 -31.18 9.48
N ARG A 763 8.06 -31.77 10.65
CA ARG A 763 9.14 -32.74 10.86
C ARG A 763 8.67 -34.17 10.62
N PHE A 764 9.51 -34.97 9.96
CA PHE A 764 9.26 -36.37 9.63
C PHE A 764 10.45 -37.25 10.00
N ASN A 765 10.17 -38.47 10.45
CA ASN A 765 11.23 -39.45 10.69
C ASN A 765 11.65 -40.11 9.36
N LEU A 766 12.96 -40.22 9.14
CA LEU A 766 13.52 -40.88 7.96
C LEU A 766 13.44 -42.40 8.06
N GLN A 767 13.32 -42.95 9.28
CA GLN A 767 13.09 -44.38 9.54
C GLN A 767 11.72 -44.88 9.10
#